data_AF-A0A2S3QR22-F1
#
_entry.id   AF-A0A2S3QR22-F1
#
_cell.length_a   1.000
_cell.length_b   1.000
_cell.length_c   1.000
_cell.angle_alpha   90.00
_cell.angle_beta   90.00
_cell.angle_gamma   90.00
#
_symmetry.space_group_name_H-M   'P 1'
#
loop_
_entity.id
_entity.type
_entity.pdbx_description
1 polymer ?
#
loop_
_entity_poly.entity_id
_entity_poly.type
_entity_poly.pdbx_seq_one_letter_code
_entity_poly.pdbx_strand_id
1 'polypeptide(L)'
;MEINLIGKNSHEHAKEKLATMYKDNFTSAEKKEYIPHHKFSQGAYLAMETRDENSPEFLLDAASQIATLGLGFNATALFGTTMHESAWTGNYLDSTFIEIAESFKTLLREKASNDKLTPVFVNSGAEANEAALIMAYMKRAHTGANKIIAFEGSFHGRFLSTLFSTWNPSKREPYQIEGHETTFIDYPETKNDQFILDIDPEWIRLWENPFSPSFEANLKEFESKADDLLKSEIASLKQLHEVLKENTHFAILVEPMQCEGGDRYSTNRFHVALNLIVKSYQVALIYDEVQTGFGLGRDFFWHRTFDLKDSQGNQINPEYITCAKKAQSGIVLTQDPCWENNEFQTSSVIRGYYQAIAIDQLRYKIATIEEYTRNKLNQLISKWDQLSSPRCFGVAFAFDLSDAKDIAPFISNRFDLGLLYYQAGDNTLRFRLNTAWTNEDIDYLFDAINEIANRIYKGETNKLEYTPKTKVNSPNEYLWHAKLVEAFSGNLQDKAAFSFAQKFFNEEFNLELIKIDGENFDYYKHKIEEIQRHTYEPTRQTSIEKFEKIAHCKDSIALALLSETRQLVGISFAGKITHFPHESGLRLVKYFNSPKTLYMLDTTIINMEQSQGMGKYLKYALTLIASANGNEYIYGRNRDIHAGAMLSINCSLGAIIEMKLKENYLDDEEHRDVIIYRQNLRWSNEELKYSTSPILNAASFESMPTLVNKICLSNFIDESFMANLKRFKDIAPKELQHFFTASGHSECVEKIFKSILIKNQKERTKVISFNHDYFGKQSFMSATLSGVLDFYPNSKVDTIGQLKEKLATKDYLALFIGDLLVNFTNEELKEIIKIAHDNGTKVVFNESVYFHNKKKLFSKDHGIIPDASYIHIAGQIGICMLQEEVYESRPLMMISTWDGDAYALSQAVSYLESPADAKKEFKIINDTSYAFTLKAPSIFGNQTSKKWYFTC
;
A
#
# COMPACT_ATOMS: atom_id res chain seq x y z
N MET A 1 -26.54 -10.94 7.47
CA MET A 1 -26.97 -10.97 6.06
C MET A 1 -26.38 -12.21 5.40
N GLU A 2 -27.16 -12.94 4.61
CA GLU A 2 -26.63 -14.03 3.78
C GLU A 2 -25.83 -13.45 2.62
N ILE A 3 -24.65 -14.01 2.34
CA ILE A 3 -23.84 -13.62 1.20
C ILE A 3 -24.33 -14.37 -0.04
N ASN A 4 -24.86 -13.64 -1.02
CA ASN A 4 -25.16 -14.21 -2.33
C ASN A 4 -23.88 -14.29 -3.15
N LEU A 5 -23.30 -15.48 -3.32
CA LEU A 5 -22.07 -15.64 -4.09
C LEU A 5 -22.32 -15.38 -5.59
N ILE A 6 -21.26 -15.03 -6.32
CA ILE A 6 -21.34 -14.81 -7.76
C ILE A 6 -22.01 -15.96 -8.52
N GLY A 7 -22.83 -15.57 -9.50
CA GLY A 7 -23.48 -16.48 -10.43
C GLY A 7 -23.51 -15.90 -11.83
N LYS A 8 -24.43 -16.39 -12.65
CA LYS A 8 -24.57 -15.94 -14.06
C LYS A 8 -24.90 -14.46 -14.19
N ASN A 9 -25.62 -13.88 -13.21
CA ASN A 9 -26.12 -12.51 -13.31
C ASN A 9 -24.99 -11.47 -13.29
N SER A 10 -24.09 -11.51 -12.29
CA SER A 10 -22.92 -10.60 -12.26
C SER A 10 -22.01 -10.79 -13.47
N HIS A 11 -21.78 -12.04 -13.88
CA HIS A 11 -20.92 -12.35 -15.03
C HIS A 11 -21.50 -11.83 -16.36
N GLU A 12 -22.77 -12.12 -16.66
CA GLU A 12 -23.42 -11.64 -17.89
C GLU A 12 -23.51 -10.11 -17.92
N HIS A 13 -23.84 -9.48 -16.79
CA HIS A 13 -23.87 -8.02 -16.66
C HIS A 13 -22.51 -7.40 -16.94
N ALA A 14 -21.45 -7.90 -16.29
CA ALA A 14 -20.09 -7.41 -16.48
C ALA A 14 -19.63 -7.63 -17.93
N LYS A 15 -19.89 -8.78 -18.52
CA LYS A 15 -19.53 -9.08 -19.91
C LYS A 15 -20.19 -8.13 -20.90
N GLU A 16 -21.49 -7.86 -20.74
CA GLU A 16 -22.23 -6.90 -21.56
C GLU A 16 -21.63 -5.48 -21.44
N LYS A 17 -21.41 -4.98 -20.21
CA LYS A 17 -20.80 -3.67 -19.98
C LYS A 17 -19.38 -3.57 -20.55
N LEU A 18 -18.49 -4.51 -20.19
CA LEU A 18 -17.08 -4.49 -20.59
C LEU A 18 -16.89 -4.64 -22.11
N ALA A 19 -17.74 -5.42 -22.80
CA ALA A 19 -17.69 -5.54 -24.26
C ALA A 19 -17.85 -4.18 -24.97
N THR A 20 -18.69 -3.29 -24.44
CA THR A 20 -18.82 -1.92 -24.97
C THR A 20 -17.59 -1.05 -24.68
N MET A 21 -16.86 -1.35 -23.60
CA MET A 21 -15.71 -0.57 -23.17
C MET A 21 -14.44 -0.91 -23.95
N TYR A 22 -14.27 -2.15 -24.40
CA TYR A 22 -13.13 -2.61 -25.21
C TYR A 22 -13.35 -2.47 -26.72
N LYS A 23 -14.48 -1.88 -27.14
CA LYS A 23 -14.75 -1.61 -28.55
C LYS A 23 -13.64 -0.70 -29.12
N ASP A 24 -13.25 -0.97 -30.36
CA ASP A 24 -12.22 -0.24 -31.13
C ASP A 24 -10.76 -0.46 -30.71
N ASN A 25 -10.44 -1.48 -29.89
CA ASN A 25 -9.07 -1.83 -29.46
C ASN A 25 -8.25 -0.66 -28.88
N PHE A 26 -8.96 0.33 -28.31
CA PHE A 26 -8.36 1.49 -27.65
C PHE A 26 -7.45 1.09 -26.46
N THR A 27 -7.75 -0.06 -25.85
CA THR A 27 -6.93 -0.65 -24.79
C THR A 27 -7.13 -2.17 -24.70
N SER A 28 -6.17 -2.87 -24.12
CA SER A 28 -6.20 -4.31 -23.85
C SER A 28 -7.35 -4.71 -22.92
N ALA A 29 -8.05 -5.79 -23.26
CA ALA A 29 -9.05 -6.38 -22.39
C ALA A 29 -8.43 -7.07 -21.17
N GLU A 30 -9.01 -6.82 -19.99
CA GLU A 30 -8.64 -7.55 -18.78
C GLU A 30 -9.10 -9.01 -18.81
N LYS A 31 -8.42 -9.84 -18.02
CA LYS A 31 -8.64 -11.30 -18.01
C LYS A 31 -9.86 -11.76 -17.21
N LYS A 32 -10.42 -10.92 -16.33
CA LYS A 32 -11.55 -11.29 -15.46
C LYS A 32 -12.76 -10.42 -15.77
N GLU A 33 -13.86 -11.05 -16.14
CA GLU A 33 -15.10 -10.39 -16.57
C GLU A 33 -16.03 -10.13 -15.37
N TYR A 34 -15.56 -9.35 -14.39
CA TYR A 34 -16.39 -8.89 -13.26
C TYR A 34 -16.12 -7.41 -12.98
N ILE A 35 -17.15 -6.68 -12.55
CA ILE A 35 -17.08 -5.26 -12.20
C ILE A 35 -17.25 -5.12 -10.68
N PRO A 36 -16.21 -4.68 -9.94
CA PRO A 36 -16.28 -4.55 -8.49
C PRO A 36 -17.24 -3.48 -8.02
N HIS A 37 -17.99 -3.78 -6.96
CA HIS A 37 -18.86 -2.83 -6.27
C HIS A 37 -18.31 -2.45 -4.87
N HIS A 38 -17.29 -1.58 -4.85
CA HIS A 38 -16.51 -1.21 -3.65
C HIS A 38 -17.34 -0.90 -2.39
N LYS A 39 -18.44 -0.16 -2.55
CA LYS A 39 -19.31 0.28 -1.45
C LYS A 39 -19.91 -0.89 -0.68
N PHE A 40 -20.21 -2.00 -1.35
CA PHE A 40 -20.85 -3.18 -0.76
C PHE A 40 -19.85 -4.28 -0.35
N SER A 41 -18.61 -4.25 -0.84
CA SER A 41 -17.56 -5.17 -0.39
C SER A 41 -17.40 -5.13 1.12
N GLN A 42 -16.99 -6.22 1.76
CA GLN A 42 -16.82 -6.23 3.22
C GLN A 42 -16.05 -7.44 3.72
N GLY A 43 -15.13 -7.21 4.65
CA GLY A 43 -14.32 -8.27 5.25
C GLY A 43 -13.59 -9.09 4.19
N ALA A 44 -13.87 -10.40 4.15
CA ALA A 44 -13.31 -11.33 3.16
C ALA A 44 -14.00 -11.28 1.78
N TYR A 45 -15.09 -10.52 1.63
CA TYR A 45 -15.94 -10.57 0.45
C TYR A 45 -15.78 -9.34 -0.44
N LEU A 46 -15.45 -9.58 -1.72
CA LEU A 46 -15.48 -8.57 -2.76
C LEU A 46 -16.85 -8.58 -3.44
N ALA A 47 -17.60 -7.50 -3.36
CA ALA A 47 -18.89 -7.36 -4.03
C ALA A 47 -18.70 -7.07 -5.53
N MET A 48 -19.65 -7.54 -6.32
CA MET A 48 -19.75 -7.36 -7.77
C MET A 48 -21.06 -6.69 -8.13
N GLU A 49 -21.01 -5.82 -9.14
CA GLU A 49 -22.21 -5.24 -9.73
C GLU A 49 -23.07 -6.34 -10.38
N THR A 50 -24.37 -6.18 -10.26
CA THR A 50 -25.37 -6.95 -11.02
C THR A 50 -26.31 -5.98 -11.72
N ARG A 51 -27.28 -6.51 -12.48
CA ARG A 51 -28.33 -5.69 -13.10
C ARG A 51 -29.18 -4.93 -12.08
N ASP A 52 -29.23 -5.37 -10.83
CA ASP A 52 -29.85 -4.65 -9.71
C ASP A 52 -28.75 -4.13 -8.77
N GLU A 53 -28.54 -2.81 -8.76
CA GLU A 53 -27.51 -2.15 -7.96
C GLU A 53 -27.66 -2.41 -6.44
N ASN A 54 -28.85 -2.78 -5.97
CA ASN A 54 -29.09 -3.07 -4.55
C ASN A 54 -28.95 -4.57 -4.21
N SER A 55 -28.65 -5.41 -5.20
CA SER A 55 -28.46 -6.85 -5.02
C SER A 55 -27.09 -7.28 -5.55
N PRO A 56 -25.99 -6.90 -4.88
CA PRO A 56 -24.65 -7.31 -5.27
C PRO A 56 -24.47 -8.82 -5.04
N GLU A 57 -23.65 -9.42 -5.89
CA GLU A 57 -23.11 -10.77 -5.69
C GLU A 57 -21.67 -10.70 -5.18
N PHE A 58 -21.15 -11.74 -4.54
CA PHE A 58 -19.86 -11.68 -3.84
C PHE A 58 -18.87 -12.77 -4.25
N LEU A 59 -17.60 -12.38 -4.32
CA LEU A 59 -16.46 -13.29 -4.32
C LEU A 59 -15.87 -13.37 -2.91
N LEU A 60 -15.61 -14.58 -2.43
CA LEU A 60 -14.75 -14.81 -1.28
C LEU A 60 -13.27 -14.65 -1.70
N ASP A 61 -12.66 -13.55 -1.29
CA ASP A 61 -11.31 -13.14 -1.69
C ASP A 61 -10.23 -13.78 -0.81
N ALA A 62 -9.91 -15.04 -1.09
CA ALA A 62 -8.79 -15.76 -0.49
C ALA A 62 -7.43 -15.39 -1.10
N ALA A 63 -7.35 -14.27 -1.82
CA ALA A 63 -6.11 -13.68 -2.29
C ALA A 63 -5.83 -12.29 -1.70
N SER A 64 -6.81 -11.69 -1.00
CA SER A 64 -6.73 -10.33 -0.44
C SER A 64 -6.22 -9.30 -1.44
N GLN A 65 -6.75 -9.31 -2.66
CA GLN A 65 -6.29 -8.49 -3.79
C GLN A 65 -4.77 -8.60 -4.03
N ILE A 66 -4.29 -9.85 -3.96
CA ILE A 66 -2.89 -10.27 -4.04
C ILE A 66 -2.06 -9.66 -2.91
N ALA A 67 -2.50 -10.00 -1.70
CA ALA A 67 -1.91 -9.60 -0.43
C ALA A 67 -1.84 -8.07 -0.25
N THR A 68 -2.80 -7.33 -0.78
CA THR A 68 -2.93 -5.88 -0.66
C THR A 68 -3.83 -5.46 0.51
N LEU A 69 -4.80 -6.30 0.87
CA LEU A 69 -5.76 -6.01 1.94
C LEU A 69 -5.40 -6.78 3.20
N GLY A 70 -4.76 -6.15 4.17
CA GLY A 70 -4.46 -6.81 5.45
C GLY A 70 -5.64 -6.85 6.41
N LEU A 71 -6.58 -5.90 6.30
CA LEU A 71 -7.77 -5.78 7.16
C LEU A 71 -9.06 -6.26 6.48
N GLY A 72 -9.00 -6.65 5.20
CA GLY A 72 -10.19 -6.90 4.38
C GLY A 72 -10.84 -5.61 3.83
N PHE A 73 -11.97 -5.76 3.15
CA PHE A 73 -12.74 -4.66 2.57
C PHE A 73 -13.52 -3.88 3.62
N ASN A 74 -13.64 -2.56 3.43
CA ASN A 74 -14.39 -1.64 4.28
C ASN A 74 -14.06 -1.76 5.78
N ALA A 75 -12.78 -2.02 6.09
CA ALA A 75 -12.30 -2.06 7.45
C ALA A 75 -12.46 -0.69 8.13
N THR A 76 -13.03 -0.67 9.34
CA THR A 76 -13.35 0.54 10.12
C THR A 76 -12.21 1.56 10.11
N ALA A 77 -10.98 1.15 10.44
CA ALA A 77 -9.83 2.05 10.51
C ALA A 77 -9.54 2.80 9.19
N LEU A 78 -9.81 2.21 8.03
CA LEU A 78 -9.47 2.79 6.73
C LEU A 78 -10.39 3.95 6.33
N PHE A 79 -11.56 4.09 6.96
CA PHE A 79 -12.39 5.29 6.78
C PHE A 79 -11.70 6.56 7.30
N GLY A 80 -10.69 6.42 8.17
CA GLY A 80 -9.85 7.51 8.65
C GLY A 80 -9.17 8.28 7.53
N THR A 81 -8.89 7.62 6.39
CA THR A 81 -8.32 8.27 5.21
C THR A 81 -9.20 9.41 4.71
N THR A 82 -10.53 9.28 4.82
CA THR A 82 -11.49 10.27 4.32
C THR A 82 -11.56 11.53 5.19
N MET A 83 -11.02 11.47 6.40
CA MET A 83 -11.11 12.57 7.38
C MET A 83 -10.10 13.69 7.12
N HIS A 84 -9.12 13.48 6.23
CA HIS A 84 -8.04 14.43 5.95
C HIS A 84 -8.19 15.06 4.59
N GLU A 85 -8.17 16.40 4.52
CA GLU A 85 -8.25 17.16 3.27
C GLU A 85 -7.18 16.75 2.26
N SER A 86 -5.97 16.46 2.73
CA SER A 86 -4.85 16.02 1.90
C SER A 86 -5.14 14.72 1.15
N ALA A 87 -5.96 13.81 1.67
CA ALA A 87 -6.36 12.59 0.95
C ALA A 87 -7.24 12.90 -0.27
N TRP A 88 -8.03 13.98 -0.21
CA TRP A 88 -8.90 14.42 -1.28
C TRP A 88 -8.16 15.24 -2.34
N THR A 89 -7.24 16.09 -1.88
CA THR A 89 -6.61 17.12 -2.70
C THR A 89 -5.26 16.72 -3.29
N GLY A 90 -4.61 15.69 -2.72
CA GLY A 90 -3.23 15.32 -3.06
C GLY A 90 -2.17 16.24 -2.44
N ASN A 91 -2.56 17.18 -1.56
CA ASN A 91 -1.62 18.14 -0.97
C ASN A 91 -0.72 17.49 0.09
N TYR A 92 0.49 17.09 -0.31
CA TYR A 92 1.48 16.51 0.61
C TYR A 92 2.19 17.56 1.48
N LEU A 93 1.94 18.86 1.26
CA LEU A 93 2.46 19.96 2.08
C LEU A 93 1.49 20.36 3.20
N ASP A 94 0.30 19.76 3.26
CA ASP A 94 -0.65 19.92 4.36
C ASP A 94 0.02 19.55 5.70
N SER A 95 -0.08 20.44 6.69
CA SER A 95 0.53 20.25 8.00
C SER A 95 0.04 18.98 8.70
N THR A 96 -1.23 18.62 8.51
CA THR A 96 -1.79 17.37 9.06
C THR A 96 -1.21 16.15 8.36
N PHE A 97 -1.09 16.15 7.03
CA PHE A 97 -0.42 15.10 6.28
C PHE A 97 1.02 14.87 6.73
N ILE A 98 1.82 15.93 6.92
CA ILE A 98 3.21 15.83 7.36
C ILE A 98 3.29 15.12 8.72
N GLU A 99 2.38 15.44 9.66
CA GLU A 99 2.30 14.78 10.96
C GLU A 99 1.91 13.29 10.84
N ILE A 100 0.97 12.95 9.95
CA ILE A 100 0.61 11.56 9.64
C ILE A 100 1.80 10.80 9.07
N ALA A 101 2.49 11.38 8.09
CA ALA A 101 3.65 10.78 7.45
C ALA A 101 4.78 10.54 8.45
N GLU A 102 5.06 11.46 9.37
CA GLU A 102 6.07 11.28 10.42
C GLU A 102 5.65 10.25 11.46
N SER A 103 4.37 10.22 11.84
CA SER A 103 3.82 9.17 12.72
C SER A 103 3.95 7.79 12.07
N PHE A 104 3.69 7.69 10.76
CA PHE A 104 3.88 6.45 10.00
C PHE A 104 5.35 6.05 9.93
N LYS A 105 6.26 6.99 9.62
CA LYS A 105 7.71 6.73 9.61
C LYS A 105 8.20 6.22 10.96
N THR A 106 7.71 6.82 12.05
CA THR A 106 8.03 6.39 13.42
C THR A 106 7.57 4.97 13.70
N LEU A 107 6.33 4.64 13.35
CA LEU A 107 5.83 3.27 13.48
C LEU A 107 6.69 2.28 12.69
N LEU A 108 7.07 2.61 11.44
CA LEU A 108 7.89 1.73 10.61
C LEU A 108 9.30 1.48 11.20
N ARG A 109 9.94 2.52 11.76
CA ARG A 109 11.22 2.40 12.49
C ARG A 109 11.11 1.46 13.69
N GLU A 110 10.06 1.64 14.50
CA GLU A 110 9.80 0.80 15.67
C GLU A 110 9.59 -0.67 15.27
N LYS A 111 8.80 -0.93 14.22
CA LYS A 111 8.51 -2.30 13.76
C LYS A 111 9.69 -2.98 13.08
N ALA A 112 10.57 -2.21 12.45
CA ALA A 112 11.85 -2.72 11.97
C ALA A 112 12.88 -2.89 13.11
N SER A 113 12.57 -2.42 14.33
CA SER A 113 13.50 -2.39 15.47
C SER A 113 14.82 -1.69 15.15
N ASN A 114 14.75 -0.60 14.38
CA ASN A 114 15.90 0.17 13.97
C ASN A 114 15.54 1.66 13.79
N ASP A 115 15.84 2.45 14.83
CA ASP A 115 15.53 3.89 14.87
C ASP A 115 16.34 4.73 13.87
N LYS A 116 17.38 4.15 13.24
CA LYS A 116 18.20 4.84 12.23
C LYS A 116 17.59 4.76 10.82
N LEU A 117 16.59 3.91 10.59
CA LEU A 117 15.96 3.79 9.29
C LEU A 117 15.16 5.04 8.95
N THR A 118 15.26 5.49 7.72
CA THR A 118 14.45 6.56 7.15
C THR A 118 13.59 5.98 6.04
N PRO A 119 12.26 5.90 6.22
CA PRO A 119 11.35 5.45 5.17
C PRO A 119 11.15 6.52 4.09
N VAL A 120 11.24 6.11 2.82
CA VAL A 120 10.98 6.91 1.61
C VAL A 120 9.76 6.32 0.88
N PHE A 121 8.75 7.15 0.62
CA PHE A 121 7.52 6.74 -0.07
C PHE A 121 7.69 6.80 -1.59
N VAL A 122 7.22 5.77 -2.30
CA VAL A 122 7.11 5.68 -3.77
C VAL A 122 5.76 5.07 -4.15
N ASN A 123 5.45 4.92 -5.43
CA ASN A 123 4.10 4.52 -5.85
C ASN A 123 3.86 3.01 -5.74
N SER A 124 4.89 2.18 -5.92
CA SER A 124 4.69 0.73 -6.06
C SER A 124 5.86 -0.11 -5.55
N GLY A 125 5.66 -1.44 -5.51
CA GLY A 125 6.70 -2.39 -5.11
C GLY A 125 7.85 -2.49 -6.12
N ALA A 126 7.54 -2.48 -7.42
CA ALA A 126 8.58 -2.48 -8.46
C ALA A 126 9.42 -1.20 -8.38
N GLU A 127 8.77 -0.05 -8.18
CA GLU A 127 9.45 1.22 -8.00
C GLU A 127 10.24 1.28 -6.68
N ALA A 128 9.76 0.66 -5.60
CA ALA A 128 10.51 0.57 -4.34
C ALA A 128 11.79 -0.25 -4.49
N ASN A 129 11.72 -1.38 -5.19
CA ASN A 129 12.90 -2.20 -5.50
C ASN A 129 13.89 -1.48 -6.43
N GLU A 130 13.41 -0.79 -7.47
CA GLU A 130 14.25 0.04 -8.35
C GLU A 130 14.90 1.19 -7.58
N ALA A 131 14.14 1.90 -6.75
CA ALA A 131 14.64 2.96 -5.91
C ALA A 131 15.76 2.47 -4.98
N ALA A 132 15.57 1.33 -4.31
CA ALA A 132 16.59 0.71 -3.47
C ALA A 132 17.84 0.30 -4.27
N LEU A 133 17.65 -0.29 -5.46
CA LEU A 133 18.74 -0.63 -6.37
C LEU A 133 19.51 0.60 -6.86
N ILE A 134 18.83 1.69 -7.20
CA ILE A 134 19.48 2.95 -7.62
C ILE A 134 20.32 3.51 -6.47
N MET A 135 19.77 3.55 -5.24
CA MET A 135 20.52 3.98 -4.06
C MET A 135 21.75 3.08 -3.81
N ALA A 136 21.59 1.77 -3.94
CA ALA A 136 22.69 0.80 -3.85
C ALA A 136 23.75 1.03 -4.94
N TYR A 137 23.32 1.23 -6.19
CA TYR A 137 24.20 1.52 -7.31
C TYR A 137 25.02 2.79 -7.06
N MET A 138 24.38 3.89 -6.63
CA MET A 138 25.08 5.15 -6.35
C MET A 138 26.12 5.04 -5.22
N LYS A 139 25.97 4.07 -4.32
CA LYS A 139 26.81 3.86 -3.13
C LYS A 139 27.77 2.68 -3.22
N ARG A 140 27.74 1.95 -4.32
CA ARG A 140 28.50 0.71 -4.52
C ARG A 140 29.99 0.92 -4.23
N ALA A 141 30.59 -0.01 -3.49
CA ALA A 141 32.01 0.01 -3.20
C ALA A 141 32.87 -0.16 -4.46
N HIS A 142 32.40 -0.99 -5.40
CA HIS A 142 33.07 -1.27 -6.67
C HIS A 142 32.41 -0.48 -7.80
N THR A 143 33.04 0.61 -8.26
CA THR A 143 32.46 1.50 -9.28
C THR A 143 32.22 0.82 -10.63
N GLY A 144 32.95 -0.26 -10.94
CA GLY A 144 32.73 -1.10 -12.11
C GLY A 144 31.58 -2.10 -11.99
N ALA A 145 31.01 -2.30 -10.79
CA ALA A 145 29.89 -3.21 -10.60
C ALA A 145 28.61 -2.65 -11.22
N ASN A 146 27.99 -3.44 -12.11
CA ASN A 146 26.79 -3.06 -12.87
C ASN A 146 25.74 -4.19 -12.92
N LYS A 147 25.96 -5.31 -12.24
CA LYS A 147 25.05 -6.46 -12.19
C LYS A 147 24.33 -6.58 -10.85
N ILE A 148 23.23 -7.32 -10.88
CA ILE A 148 22.38 -7.61 -9.72
C ILE A 148 22.35 -9.13 -9.51
N ILE A 149 22.29 -9.57 -8.26
CA ILE A 149 22.02 -10.98 -7.92
C ILE A 149 20.57 -11.11 -7.44
N ALA A 150 19.89 -12.17 -7.85
CA ALA A 150 18.60 -12.58 -7.30
C ALA A 150 18.56 -14.11 -7.16
N PHE A 151 17.47 -14.65 -6.64
CA PHE A 151 17.32 -16.08 -6.40
C PHE A 151 16.35 -16.73 -7.39
N GLU A 152 16.61 -17.97 -7.78
CA GLU A 152 15.68 -18.75 -8.60
C GLU A 152 14.29 -18.79 -7.95
N GLY A 153 13.23 -18.63 -8.73
CA GLY A 153 11.84 -18.53 -8.24
C GLY A 153 11.36 -17.13 -7.84
N SER A 154 12.24 -16.13 -7.79
CA SER A 154 11.90 -14.77 -7.32
C SER A 154 10.90 -14.01 -8.19
N PHE A 155 10.23 -13.02 -7.58
CA PHE A 155 9.47 -11.98 -8.27
C PHE A 155 9.64 -10.62 -7.60
N HIS A 156 10.28 -9.68 -8.30
CA HIS A 156 10.64 -8.37 -7.73
C HIS A 156 9.95 -7.17 -8.41
N GLY A 157 9.14 -7.40 -9.45
CA GLY A 157 8.42 -6.33 -10.13
C GLY A 157 8.48 -6.43 -11.65
N ARG A 158 8.07 -5.35 -12.30
CA ARG A 158 7.97 -5.28 -13.77
C ARG A 158 8.58 -4.01 -14.38
N PHE A 159 9.36 -3.25 -13.61
CA PHE A 159 10.28 -2.25 -14.20
C PHE A 159 11.51 -3.00 -14.72
N LEU A 160 12.34 -2.42 -15.59
CA LEU A 160 13.37 -3.17 -16.32
C LEU A 160 14.30 -3.96 -15.39
N SER A 161 15.00 -3.34 -14.45
CA SER A 161 15.94 -4.06 -13.58
C SER A 161 15.23 -5.04 -12.64
N THR A 162 14.06 -4.68 -12.12
CA THR A 162 13.27 -5.60 -11.28
C THR A 162 12.66 -6.78 -12.04
N LEU A 163 12.36 -6.58 -13.33
CA LEU A 163 11.92 -7.62 -14.25
C LEU A 163 13.09 -8.52 -14.64
N PHE A 164 14.30 -7.97 -14.78
CA PHE A 164 15.53 -8.76 -14.97
C PHE A 164 15.82 -9.62 -13.74
N SER A 165 15.50 -9.11 -12.56
CA SER A 165 15.62 -9.86 -11.31
C SER A 165 14.45 -10.78 -10.99
N THR A 166 13.41 -10.82 -11.83
CA THR A 166 12.29 -11.76 -11.70
C THR A 166 12.60 -13.06 -12.44
N TRP A 167 12.41 -14.22 -11.80
CA TRP A 167 12.87 -15.51 -12.31
C TRP A 167 12.24 -15.94 -13.64
N ASN A 168 10.94 -15.67 -13.84
CA ASN A 168 10.19 -16.23 -14.97
C ASN A 168 10.76 -15.79 -16.34
N PRO A 169 11.35 -16.71 -17.13
CA PRO A 169 12.03 -16.35 -18.38
C PRO A 169 11.09 -15.71 -19.41
N SER A 170 9.87 -16.23 -19.56
CA SER A 170 8.88 -15.69 -20.51
C SER A 170 8.51 -14.23 -20.26
N LYS A 171 8.63 -13.77 -19.00
CA LYS A 171 8.40 -12.37 -18.63
C LYS A 171 9.65 -11.52 -18.78
N ARG A 172 10.82 -12.09 -18.50
CA ARG A 172 12.11 -11.38 -18.40
C ARG A 172 12.86 -11.30 -19.73
N GLU A 173 13.06 -12.43 -20.39
CA GLU A 173 13.89 -12.57 -21.59
C GLU A 173 13.48 -11.62 -22.71
N PRO A 174 12.18 -11.29 -22.95
CA PRO A 174 11.79 -10.30 -23.94
C PRO A 174 12.20 -8.85 -23.66
N TYR A 175 12.81 -8.54 -22.51
CA TYR A 175 13.21 -7.18 -22.15
C TYR A 175 14.66 -7.03 -21.72
N GLN A 176 15.36 -8.12 -21.42
CA GLN A 176 16.77 -8.09 -21.02
C GLN A 176 17.64 -7.31 -22.01
N ILE A 177 18.52 -6.48 -21.45
CA ILE A 177 19.53 -5.70 -22.16
C ILE A 177 20.89 -6.36 -21.87
N GLU A 178 21.66 -6.60 -22.92
CA GLU A 178 22.98 -7.23 -22.83
C GLU A 178 23.90 -6.46 -21.87
N GLY A 179 24.58 -7.19 -20.97
CA GLY A 179 25.49 -6.62 -19.98
C GLY A 179 24.84 -6.13 -18.69
N HIS A 180 23.50 -6.13 -18.62
CA HIS A 180 22.70 -5.73 -17.46
C HIS A 180 21.85 -6.88 -16.90
N GLU A 181 22.21 -8.12 -17.21
CA GLU A 181 21.47 -9.29 -16.75
C GLU A 181 21.66 -9.53 -15.24
N THR A 182 20.61 -10.05 -14.61
CA THR A 182 20.68 -10.53 -13.23
C THR A 182 21.30 -11.93 -13.20
N THR A 183 22.24 -12.15 -12.28
CA THR A 183 22.75 -13.49 -11.94
C THR A 183 21.81 -14.16 -10.95
N PHE A 184 21.34 -15.36 -11.28
CA PHE A 184 20.47 -16.14 -10.39
C PHE A 184 21.27 -17.16 -9.59
N ILE A 185 20.97 -17.23 -8.29
CA ILE A 185 21.49 -18.20 -7.32
C ILE A 185 20.36 -19.15 -6.93
N ASP A 186 20.68 -20.41 -6.67
CA ASP A 186 19.69 -21.40 -6.22
C ASP A 186 19.06 -20.94 -4.89
N TYR A 187 17.73 -20.97 -4.81
CA TYR A 187 17.03 -20.66 -3.56
C TYR A 187 16.88 -21.93 -2.71
N PRO A 188 17.44 -21.98 -1.48
CA PRO A 188 17.38 -23.15 -0.63
C PRO A 188 16.02 -23.25 0.06
N GLU A 189 15.10 -23.96 -0.60
CA GLU A 189 13.73 -24.12 -0.15
C GLU A 189 13.54 -25.20 0.92
N THR A 190 12.72 -24.89 1.93
CA THR A 190 12.15 -25.88 2.85
C THR A 190 10.86 -26.47 2.28
N LYS A 191 10.68 -27.80 2.39
CA LYS A 191 9.47 -28.50 1.89
C LYS A 191 8.22 -28.29 2.75
N ASN A 192 8.32 -27.53 3.83
CA ASN A 192 7.25 -27.24 4.79
C ASN A 192 7.49 -25.85 5.41
N ASP A 193 6.62 -25.47 6.35
CA ASP A 193 6.70 -24.20 7.07
C ASP A 193 7.55 -24.25 8.36
N GLN A 194 8.41 -25.26 8.54
CA GLN A 194 9.38 -25.34 9.63
C GLN A 194 10.72 -24.72 9.19
N PHE A 195 10.75 -23.38 9.16
CA PHE A 195 11.91 -22.61 8.67
C PHE A 195 12.63 -21.83 9.78
N ILE A 196 12.18 -21.94 11.03
CA ILE A 196 12.86 -21.38 12.20
C ILE A 196 13.58 -22.53 12.91
N LEU A 197 14.91 -22.53 12.80
CA LEU A 197 15.80 -23.57 13.31
C LEU A 197 16.73 -23.02 14.38
N ASP A 198 17.20 -23.89 15.26
CA ASP A 198 18.35 -23.60 16.12
C ASP A 198 19.61 -23.50 15.27
N ILE A 199 20.39 -22.42 15.46
CA ILE A 199 21.59 -22.14 14.68
C ILE A 199 22.83 -22.50 15.52
N ASP A 200 23.70 -23.33 14.97
CA ASP A 200 25.02 -23.60 15.55
C ASP A 200 25.85 -22.30 15.60
N PRO A 201 26.37 -21.86 16.75
CA PRO A 201 27.20 -20.65 16.83
C PRO A 201 28.44 -20.68 15.91
N GLU A 202 29.00 -21.86 15.61
CA GLU A 202 30.12 -21.99 14.68
C GLU A 202 29.70 -21.73 13.23
N TRP A 203 28.43 -21.97 12.87
CA TRP A 203 27.89 -21.59 11.57
C TRP A 203 27.92 -20.08 11.38
N ILE A 204 27.54 -19.32 12.41
CA ILE A 204 27.57 -17.86 12.40
C ILE A 204 29.01 -17.35 12.21
N ARG A 205 29.94 -17.87 13.03
CA ARG A 205 31.38 -17.51 12.95
C ARG A 205 32.00 -17.82 11.60
N LEU A 206 31.59 -18.92 10.96
CA LEU A 206 32.07 -19.31 9.63
C LEU A 206 31.76 -18.23 8.58
N TRP A 207 30.51 -17.76 8.55
CA TRP A 207 30.05 -16.78 7.55
C TRP A 207 30.38 -15.33 7.88
N GLU A 208 30.74 -15.02 9.14
CA GLU A 208 31.31 -13.73 9.54
C GLU A 208 32.70 -13.47 8.93
N ASN A 209 33.45 -14.53 8.63
CA ASN A 209 34.78 -14.41 8.06
C ASN A 209 34.98 -15.36 6.87
N PRO A 210 34.30 -15.10 5.74
CA PRO A 210 34.37 -15.95 4.55
C PRO A 210 35.74 -15.91 3.88
N PHE A 211 36.63 -15.00 4.29
CA PHE A 211 37.99 -14.85 3.77
C PHE A 211 39.04 -15.60 4.60
N SER A 212 38.65 -16.29 5.68
CA SER A 212 39.57 -17.04 6.52
C SER A 212 40.27 -18.14 5.72
N PRO A 213 41.60 -18.36 5.91
CA PRO A 213 42.29 -19.51 5.31
C PRO A 213 41.70 -20.87 5.71
N SER A 214 40.98 -20.94 6.84
CA SER A 214 40.32 -22.15 7.33
C SER A 214 38.87 -22.30 6.84
N PHE A 215 38.32 -21.34 6.09
CA PHE A 215 36.91 -21.31 5.70
C PHE A 215 36.48 -22.60 5.00
N GLU A 216 37.20 -23.02 3.97
CA GLU A 216 36.91 -24.25 3.21
C GLU A 216 37.01 -25.51 4.07
N ALA A 217 37.96 -25.58 5.00
CA ALA A 217 38.12 -26.72 5.89
C ALA A 217 36.96 -26.81 6.89
N ASN A 218 36.56 -25.67 7.46
CA ASN A 218 35.46 -25.57 8.42
C ASN A 218 34.11 -25.84 7.74
N LEU A 219 33.89 -25.31 6.52
CA LEU A 219 32.67 -25.54 5.75
C LEU A 219 32.50 -27.03 5.39
N LYS A 220 33.59 -27.73 5.06
CA LYS A 220 33.57 -29.20 4.84
C LYS A 220 33.14 -30.00 6.06
N GLU A 221 33.41 -29.51 7.27
CA GLU A 221 32.93 -30.16 8.48
C GLU A 221 31.40 -30.10 8.56
N PHE A 222 30.79 -28.96 8.26
CA PHE A 222 29.33 -28.82 8.15
C PHE A 222 28.76 -29.72 7.06
N GLU A 223 29.37 -29.75 5.87
CA GLU A 223 28.93 -30.61 4.76
C GLU A 223 28.90 -32.10 5.14
N SER A 224 29.91 -32.57 5.89
CA SER A 224 30.03 -33.98 6.29
C SER A 224 28.90 -34.45 7.20
N LYS A 225 28.24 -33.53 7.92
CA LYS A 225 27.15 -33.79 8.87
C LYS A 225 25.80 -33.29 8.38
N ALA A 226 25.73 -32.71 7.17
CA ALA A 226 24.56 -32.01 6.68
C ALA A 226 23.43 -32.95 6.22
N ASP A 227 22.20 -32.62 6.61
CA ASP A 227 20.99 -33.11 5.95
C ASP A 227 20.80 -32.47 4.57
N ASP A 228 19.78 -32.89 3.83
CA ASP A 228 19.55 -32.41 2.46
C ASP A 228 19.27 -30.90 2.40
N LEU A 229 18.60 -30.34 3.42
CA LEU A 229 18.31 -28.92 3.51
C LEU A 229 19.60 -28.11 3.75
N LEU A 230 20.42 -28.49 4.74
CA LEU A 230 21.70 -27.83 5.00
C LEU A 230 22.65 -27.95 3.80
N LYS A 231 22.65 -29.09 3.08
CA LYS A 231 23.42 -29.22 1.84
C LYS A 231 22.98 -28.22 0.77
N SER A 232 21.68 -28.04 0.59
CA SER A 232 21.13 -27.06 -0.36
C SER A 232 21.50 -25.62 0.04
N GLU A 233 21.42 -25.28 1.32
CA GLU A 233 21.84 -23.97 1.84
C GLU A 233 23.33 -23.71 1.64
N ILE A 234 24.18 -24.71 1.94
CA ILE A 234 25.62 -24.62 1.70
C ILE A 234 25.92 -24.43 0.21
N ALA A 235 25.24 -25.18 -0.66
CA ALA A 235 25.42 -25.08 -2.11
C ALA A 235 25.07 -23.68 -2.63
N SER A 236 23.91 -23.15 -2.21
CA SER A 236 23.46 -21.79 -2.55
C SER A 236 24.46 -20.72 -2.06
N LEU A 237 24.89 -20.79 -0.80
CA LEU A 237 25.83 -19.82 -0.23
C LEU A 237 27.23 -19.94 -0.84
N LYS A 238 27.69 -21.14 -1.21
CA LYS A 238 28.94 -21.33 -1.97
C LYS A 238 28.86 -20.71 -3.36
N GLN A 239 27.76 -20.94 -4.08
CA GLN A 239 27.53 -20.32 -5.38
C GLN A 239 27.57 -18.79 -5.26
N LEU A 240 26.88 -18.24 -4.26
CA LEU A 240 26.91 -16.80 -3.96
C LEU A 240 28.34 -16.31 -3.65
N HIS A 241 29.08 -17.05 -2.82
CA HIS A 241 30.46 -16.72 -2.45
C HIS A 241 31.38 -16.63 -3.68
N GLU A 242 31.26 -17.56 -4.62
CA GLU A 242 32.04 -17.52 -5.87
C GLU A 242 31.65 -16.32 -6.75
N VAL A 243 30.35 -16.05 -6.93
CA VAL A 243 29.88 -14.91 -7.72
C VAL A 243 30.36 -13.58 -7.12
N LEU A 244 30.31 -13.44 -5.80
CA LEU A 244 30.74 -12.21 -5.12
C LEU A 244 32.25 -11.93 -5.28
N LYS A 245 33.09 -12.94 -5.51
CA LYS A 245 34.54 -12.75 -5.77
C LYS A 245 34.82 -11.99 -7.07
N GLU A 246 33.88 -11.97 -8.00
CA GLU A 246 34.04 -11.28 -9.28
C GLU A 246 33.98 -9.75 -9.15
N ASN A 247 33.41 -9.22 -8.06
CA ASN A 247 33.19 -7.78 -7.83
C ASN A 247 32.42 -7.07 -8.95
N THR A 248 31.56 -7.79 -9.69
CA THR A 248 30.74 -7.23 -10.78
C THR A 248 29.31 -6.87 -10.34
N HIS A 249 28.90 -7.29 -9.13
CA HIS A 249 27.55 -7.09 -8.61
C HIS A 249 27.52 -6.02 -7.52
N PHE A 250 26.50 -5.16 -7.55
CA PHE A 250 26.36 -4.07 -6.59
C PHE A 250 25.23 -4.30 -5.58
N ALA A 251 24.32 -5.22 -5.86
CA ALA A 251 23.18 -5.52 -5.00
C ALA A 251 22.68 -6.97 -5.14
N ILE A 252 22.00 -7.44 -4.10
CA ILE A 252 21.29 -8.72 -4.02
C ILE A 252 19.85 -8.44 -3.62
N LEU A 253 18.88 -8.97 -4.38
CA LEU A 253 17.47 -8.97 -3.99
C LEU A 253 17.07 -10.35 -3.46
N VAL A 254 16.38 -10.37 -2.33
CA VAL A 254 15.85 -11.59 -1.73
C VAL A 254 14.47 -11.34 -1.14
N GLU A 255 13.51 -12.22 -1.43
CA GLU A 255 12.25 -12.27 -0.67
C GLU A 255 12.49 -13.11 0.60
N PRO A 256 12.03 -12.68 1.80
CA PRO A 256 12.04 -13.54 3.00
C PRO A 256 11.29 -14.86 2.79
N MET A 257 10.24 -14.82 1.96
CA MET A 257 9.47 -15.96 1.48
C MET A 257 9.08 -15.68 0.03
N GLN A 258 9.49 -16.54 -0.91
CA GLN A 258 9.17 -16.36 -2.33
C GLN A 258 7.68 -16.59 -2.58
N CYS A 259 6.94 -15.52 -2.82
CA CYS A 259 5.48 -15.56 -2.85
C CYS A 259 4.92 -16.04 -4.20
N GLU A 260 5.41 -15.49 -5.30
CA GLU A 260 4.97 -15.88 -6.66
C GLU A 260 5.65 -17.17 -7.12
N GLY A 261 6.84 -17.47 -6.58
CA GLY A 261 7.67 -18.61 -6.95
C GLY A 261 7.18 -19.98 -6.49
N GLY A 262 6.11 -20.04 -5.70
CA GLY A 262 5.58 -21.31 -5.15
C GLY A 262 5.30 -21.29 -3.65
N ASP A 263 5.24 -20.11 -3.01
CA ASP A 263 5.18 -20.02 -1.54
C ASP A 263 6.40 -20.73 -0.91
N ARG A 264 7.59 -20.45 -1.43
CA ARG A 264 8.83 -21.14 -1.03
C ARG A 264 9.45 -20.43 0.16
N TYR A 265 9.79 -21.19 1.20
CA TYR A 265 10.37 -20.69 2.44
C TYR A 265 11.85 -21.05 2.49
N SER A 266 12.66 -20.19 3.12
CA SER A 266 14.06 -20.50 3.47
C SER A 266 14.28 -20.26 4.95
N THR A 267 15.31 -20.91 5.51
CA THR A 267 15.50 -20.94 6.95
C THR A 267 16.12 -19.66 7.50
N ASN A 268 15.87 -19.37 8.78
CA ASN A 268 16.63 -18.34 9.52
C ASN A 268 18.15 -18.60 9.47
N ARG A 269 18.60 -19.86 9.51
CA ARG A 269 20.02 -20.26 9.37
C ARG A 269 20.63 -19.77 8.06
N PHE A 270 19.91 -19.90 6.95
CA PHE A 270 20.34 -19.36 5.65
C PHE A 270 20.36 -17.84 5.64
N HIS A 271 19.30 -17.18 6.12
CA HIS A 271 19.22 -15.71 6.12
C HIS A 271 20.27 -15.03 7.01
N VAL A 272 20.66 -15.65 8.14
CA VAL A 272 21.79 -15.20 8.95
C VAL A 272 23.09 -15.26 8.16
N ALA A 273 23.39 -16.41 7.55
CA ALA A 273 24.60 -16.57 6.72
C ALA A 273 24.62 -15.61 5.53
N LEU A 274 23.49 -15.43 4.85
CA LEU A 274 23.33 -14.49 3.73
C LEU A 274 23.68 -13.06 4.15
N ASN A 275 23.13 -12.57 5.27
CA ASN A 275 23.46 -11.21 5.73
C ASN A 275 24.96 -11.05 6.06
N LEU A 276 25.57 -12.07 6.68
CA LEU A 276 26.97 -12.05 7.09
C LEU A 276 27.95 -12.05 5.91
N ILE A 277 27.74 -12.94 4.93
CA ILE A 277 28.60 -12.98 3.75
C ILE A 277 28.47 -11.69 2.94
N VAL A 278 27.25 -11.20 2.72
CA VAL A 278 27.00 -10.01 1.90
C VAL A 278 27.63 -8.77 2.51
N LYS A 279 27.51 -8.61 3.82
CA LYS A 279 28.20 -7.55 4.59
C LYS A 279 29.72 -7.62 4.42
N SER A 280 30.30 -8.82 4.39
CA SER A 280 31.74 -9.04 4.24
C SER A 280 32.27 -8.58 2.86
N TYR A 281 31.43 -8.66 1.83
CA TYR A 281 31.74 -8.21 0.46
C TYR A 281 31.35 -6.76 0.17
N GLN A 282 30.70 -6.05 1.11
CA GLN A 282 30.23 -4.67 0.92
C GLN A 282 29.28 -4.52 -0.29
N VAL A 283 28.46 -5.54 -0.54
CA VAL A 283 27.38 -5.53 -1.54
C VAL A 283 26.07 -5.24 -0.82
N ALA A 284 25.17 -4.48 -1.45
CA ALA A 284 23.89 -4.15 -0.82
C ALA A 284 22.93 -5.35 -0.81
N LEU A 285 22.33 -5.64 0.33
CA LEU A 285 21.26 -6.62 0.51
C LEU A 285 19.91 -5.90 0.63
N ILE A 286 19.00 -6.24 -0.29
CA ILE A 286 17.65 -5.71 -0.34
C ILE A 286 16.69 -6.84 0.01
N TYR A 287 16.00 -6.70 1.14
CA TYR A 287 14.87 -7.57 1.49
C TYR A 287 13.60 -7.04 0.83
N ASP A 288 13.11 -7.81 -0.14
CA ASP A 288 11.82 -7.56 -0.80
C ASP A 288 10.68 -8.07 0.08
N GLU A 289 10.13 -7.15 0.87
CA GLU A 289 8.97 -7.37 1.74
C GLU A 289 7.68 -6.82 1.13
N VAL A 290 7.63 -6.63 -0.19
CA VAL A 290 6.45 -6.10 -0.90
C VAL A 290 5.20 -6.93 -0.58
N GLN A 291 5.31 -8.25 -0.49
CA GLN A 291 4.18 -9.13 -0.17
C GLN A 291 4.14 -9.61 1.28
N THR A 292 5.31 -9.89 1.86
CA THR A 292 5.46 -10.50 3.19
C THR A 292 5.28 -9.52 4.34
N GLY A 293 5.57 -8.24 4.10
CA GLY A 293 5.44 -7.19 5.11
C GLY A 293 3.99 -6.91 5.53
N PHE A 294 3.87 -6.11 6.58
CA PHE A 294 2.62 -5.69 7.21
C PHE A 294 1.79 -6.89 7.68
N GLY A 295 2.41 -7.81 8.42
CA GLY A 295 1.71 -8.89 9.11
C GLY A 295 1.12 -9.96 8.19
N LEU A 296 1.78 -10.29 7.06
CA LEU A 296 1.38 -11.47 6.28
C LEU A 296 1.63 -12.75 7.07
N GLY A 297 2.83 -12.87 7.64
CA GLY A 297 3.19 -13.90 8.60
C GLY A 297 2.65 -13.52 9.99
N ARG A 298 3.47 -13.62 11.02
CA ARG A 298 3.12 -13.19 12.39
C ARG A 298 3.63 -11.79 12.71
N ASP A 299 4.93 -11.57 12.50
CA ASP A 299 5.58 -10.28 12.73
C ASP A 299 5.16 -9.25 11.69
N PHE A 300 5.31 -7.96 12.04
CA PHE A 300 5.00 -6.86 11.14
C PHE A 300 5.85 -6.93 9.86
N PHE A 301 7.15 -7.18 9.99
CA PHE A 301 8.03 -7.52 8.89
C PHE A 301 8.48 -8.97 9.05
N TRP A 302 8.48 -9.73 7.95
CA TRP A 302 8.76 -11.16 7.99
C TRP A 302 10.20 -11.46 8.40
N HIS A 303 11.17 -10.66 7.95
CA HIS A 303 12.57 -10.90 8.29
C HIS A 303 12.84 -10.83 9.80
N ARG A 304 11.97 -10.18 10.59
CA ARG A 304 12.08 -10.12 12.04
C ARG A 304 11.90 -11.50 12.69
N THR A 305 11.13 -12.39 12.06
CA THR A 305 10.94 -13.76 12.52
C THR A 305 12.25 -14.57 12.47
N PHE A 306 13.23 -14.18 11.64
CA PHE A 306 14.51 -14.87 11.56
C PHE A 306 15.49 -14.54 12.70
N ASP A 307 15.21 -13.55 13.55
CA ASP A 307 16.08 -13.12 14.65
C ASP A 307 17.55 -12.95 14.24
N LEU A 308 17.78 -12.17 13.18
CA LEU A 308 19.08 -12.04 12.53
C LEU A 308 20.14 -11.46 13.49
N LYS A 309 21.07 -12.29 13.97
CA LYS A 309 22.12 -11.92 14.92
C LYS A 309 23.51 -12.38 14.49
N ASP A 310 24.51 -11.60 14.88
CA ASP A 310 25.92 -11.95 14.73
C ASP A 310 26.40 -12.83 15.90
N SER A 311 27.65 -13.28 15.89
CA SER A 311 28.22 -14.18 16.91
C SER A 311 28.37 -13.52 18.28
N GLN A 312 28.24 -12.19 18.35
CA GLN A 312 28.23 -11.40 19.59
C GLN A 312 26.80 -11.14 20.09
N GLY A 313 25.77 -11.58 19.35
CA GLY A 313 24.37 -11.36 19.66
C GLY A 313 23.84 -10.00 19.24
N ASN A 314 24.60 -9.21 18.48
CA ASN A 314 24.10 -7.95 17.94
C ASN A 314 23.14 -8.19 16.78
N GLN A 315 22.09 -7.38 16.69
CA GLN A 315 21.16 -7.41 15.57
C GLN A 315 21.88 -7.07 14.26
N ILE A 316 21.73 -7.93 13.26
CA ILE A 316 22.09 -7.65 11.87
C ILE A 316 20.81 -7.22 11.14
N ASN A 317 20.91 -6.19 10.31
CA ASN A 317 19.80 -5.69 9.52
C ASN A 317 20.23 -5.61 8.05
N PRO A 318 19.31 -5.87 7.11
CA PRO A 318 19.58 -5.59 5.70
C PRO A 318 19.79 -4.08 5.45
N GLU A 319 20.53 -3.73 4.39
CA GLU A 319 20.74 -2.32 4.04
C GLU A 319 19.46 -1.64 3.55
N TYR A 320 18.58 -2.40 2.89
CA TYR A 320 17.30 -1.91 2.37
C TYR A 320 16.19 -2.92 2.66
N ILE A 321 15.02 -2.39 3.05
CA ILE A 321 13.76 -3.15 3.10
C ILE A 321 12.78 -2.44 2.17
N THR A 322 12.15 -3.17 1.26
CA THR A 322 11.15 -2.61 0.35
C THR A 322 9.77 -3.16 0.67
N CYS A 323 8.74 -2.31 0.61
CA CYS A 323 7.36 -2.68 0.94
C CYS A 323 6.41 -2.10 -0.10
N ALA A 324 5.27 -2.75 -0.35
CA ALA A 324 4.13 -2.18 -1.06
C ALA A 324 2.87 -2.97 -0.68
N LYS A 325 1.93 -3.17 -1.61
CA LYS A 325 0.69 -3.97 -1.40
C LYS A 325 -0.03 -3.54 -0.11
N LYS A 326 0.08 -4.29 0.99
CA LYS A 326 -0.50 -3.96 2.30
C LYS A 326 -0.01 -2.62 2.86
N ALA A 327 1.19 -2.20 2.51
CA ALA A 327 1.71 -0.87 2.84
C ALA A 327 0.91 0.27 2.21
N GLN A 328 0.01 -0.04 1.27
CA GLN A 328 -0.83 0.86 0.49
C GLN A 328 -0.09 1.80 -0.48
N SER A 329 1.19 2.08 -0.22
CA SER A 329 2.15 2.77 -1.09
C SER A 329 3.43 1.94 -1.19
N GLY A 330 4.26 2.16 -2.22
CA GLY A 330 5.64 1.69 -2.19
C GLY A 330 6.45 2.39 -1.10
N ILE A 331 7.33 1.67 -0.40
CA ILE A 331 8.18 2.22 0.66
C ILE A 331 9.57 1.58 0.57
N VAL A 332 10.61 2.40 0.68
CA VAL A 332 12.00 1.95 0.89
C VAL A 332 12.45 2.38 2.28
N LEU A 333 12.89 1.45 3.11
CA LEU A 333 13.50 1.75 4.42
C LEU A 333 15.01 1.56 4.29
N THR A 334 15.77 2.60 4.60
CA THR A 334 17.24 2.55 4.62
C THR A 334 17.80 3.57 5.61
N GLN A 335 19.03 3.38 6.10
CA GLN A 335 19.63 4.31 7.08
C GLN A 335 20.06 5.65 6.48
N ASP A 336 20.31 5.69 5.17
CA ASP A 336 20.89 6.86 4.51
C ASP A 336 20.27 7.02 3.11
N PRO A 337 19.04 7.54 2.99
CA PRO A 337 18.44 7.76 1.68
C PRO A 337 19.19 8.88 0.95
N CYS A 338 19.66 8.63 -0.27
CA CYS A 338 20.35 9.65 -1.07
C CYS A 338 19.41 10.55 -1.88
N TRP A 339 18.09 10.35 -1.77
CA TRP A 339 17.09 11.21 -2.40
C TRP A 339 15.71 11.09 -1.72
N GLU A 340 14.87 12.11 -1.90
CA GLU A 340 13.46 12.12 -1.49
C GLU A 340 12.53 12.12 -2.71
N ASN A 341 11.38 11.46 -2.57
CA ASN A 341 10.33 11.38 -3.58
C ASN A 341 9.15 12.26 -3.20
N ASN A 342 8.55 12.93 -4.20
CA ASN A 342 7.28 13.64 -4.06
C ASN A 342 6.22 13.11 -5.05
N GLU A 343 6.53 12.06 -5.82
CA GLU A 343 5.60 11.38 -6.72
C GLU A 343 4.94 10.23 -5.96
N PHE A 344 3.92 10.54 -5.14
CA PHE A 344 3.05 9.57 -4.46
C PHE A 344 1.65 10.17 -4.22
N GLN A 345 0.65 9.31 -4.01
CA GLN A 345 -0.68 9.76 -3.54
C GLN A 345 -0.72 9.84 -2.01
N THR A 346 -1.08 11.01 -1.49
CA THR A 346 -1.32 11.24 -0.05
C THR A 346 -2.34 10.27 0.52
N SER A 347 -3.42 9.99 -0.22
CA SER A 347 -4.45 9.02 0.19
C SER A 347 -3.89 7.61 0.38
N SER A 348 -2.94 7.18 -0.46
CA SER A 348 -2.25 5.89 -0.32
C SER A 348 -1.37 5.86 0.93
N VAL A 349 -0.63 6.93 1.23
CA VAL A 349 0.20 7.03 2.44
C VAL A 349 -0.65 7.04 3.71
N ILE A 350 -1.73 7.84 3.74
CA ILE A 350 -2.66 7.91 4.88
C ILE A 350 -3.37 6.56 5.10
N ARG A 351 -3.83 5.91 4.02
CA ARG A 351 -4.44 4.57 4.12
C ARG A 351 -3.41 3.54 4.62
N GLY A 352 -2.16 3.65 4.18
CA GLY A 352 -1.03 2.83 4.64
C GLY A 352 -0.77 2.98 6.13
N TYR A 353 -0.80 4.21 6.63
CA TYR A 353 -0.70 4.52 8.05
C TYR A 353 -1.80 3.86 8.88
N TYR A 354 -3.07 4.02 8.49
CA TYR A 354 -4.19 3.40 9.20
C TYR A 354 -4.17 1.89 9.12
N GLN A 355 -3.77 1.32 7.98
CA GLN A 355 -3.58 -0.11 7.85
C GLN A 355 -2.48 -0.62 8.78
N ALA A 356 -1.34 0.08 8.85
CA ALA A 356 -0.23 -0.30 9.71
C ALA A 356 -0.60 -0.31 11.19
N ILE A 357 -1.25 0.76 11.68
CA ILE A 357 -1.70 0.84 13.08
C ILE A 357 -2.66 -0.30 13.39
N ALA A 358 -3.68 -0.50 12.56
CA ALA A 358 -4.70 -1.49 12.85
C ALA A 358 -4.16 -2.93 12.79
N ILE A 359 -3.30 -3.26 11.82
CA ILE A 359 -2.68 -4.60 11.72
C ILE A 359 -1.80 -4.89 12.94
N ASP A 360 -1.04 -3.90 13.42
CA ASP A 360 -0.15 -4.08 14.57
C ASP A 360 -0.89 -4.52 15.84
N GLN A 361 -2.15 -4.10 15.97
CA GLN A 361 -3.03 -4.47 17.09
C GLN A 361 -3.66 -5.88 16.94
N LEU A 362 -3.50 -6.54 15.78
CA LEU A 362 -4.22 -7.77 15.42
C LEU A 362 -3.33 -9.02 15.38
N ARG A 363 -2.12 -8.97 15.96
CA ARG A 363 -1.19 -10.12 16.00
C ARG A 363 -1.81 -11.39 16.59
N TYR A 364 -2.57 -11.28 17.69
CA TYR A 364 -3.26 -12.44 18.27
C TYR A 364 -4.33 -13.01 17.33
N LYS A 365 -5.08 -12.14 16.63
CA LYS A 365 -6.09 -12.56 15.65
C LYS A 365 -5.44 -13.29 14.46
N ILE A 366 -4.28 -12.81 14.00
CA ILE A 366 -3.47 -13.49 12.97
C ILE A 366 -3.08 -14.90 13.43
N ALA A 367 -2.58 -15.04 14.65
CA ALA A 367 -2.21 -16.35 15.20
C ALA A 367 -3.42 -17.31 15.31
N THR A 368 -4.60 -16.81 15.71
CA THR A 368 -5.82 -17.63 15.75
C THR A 368 -6.28 -18.07 14.36
N ILE A 369 -6.20 -17.18 13.34
CA ILE A 369 -6.50 -17.55 11.96
C ILE A 369 -5.52 -18.63 11.47
N GLU A 370 -4.22 -18.47 11.76
CA GLU A 370 -3.19 -19.43 11.38
C GLU A 370 -3.47 -20.82 11.96
N GLU A 371 -3.72 -20.90 13.28
CA GLU A 371 -3.98 -22.17 13.97
C GLU A 371 -5.20 -22.90 13.38
N TYR A 372 -6.30 -22.17 13.17
CA TYR A 372 -7.51 -22.73 12.61
C TYR A 372 -7.32 -23.19 11.16
N THR A 373 -6.67 -22.36 10.34
CA THR A 373 -6.36 -22.65 8.93
C THR A 373 -5.44 -23.86 8.81
N ARG A 374 -4.40 -23.96 9.64
CA ARG A 374 -3.47 -25.09 9.68
C ARG A 374 -4.19 -26.41 9.94
N ASN A 375 -5.12 -26.43 10.90
CA ASN A 375 -5.91 -27.62 11.20
C ASN A 375 -6.75 -28.06 9.99
N LYS A 376 -7.39 -27.11 9.30
CA LYS A 376 -8.17 -27.39 8.08
C LYS A 376 -7.29 -27.84 6.92
N LEU A 377 -6.12 -27.24 6.74
CA LEU A 377 -5.15 -27.60 5.71
C LEU A 377 -4.65 -29.04 5.89
N ASN A 378 -4.30 -29.43 7.10
CA ASN A 378 -3.88 -30.80 7.41
C ASN A 378 -5.00 -31.81 7.13
N GLN A 379 -6.25 -31.47 7.45
CA GLN A 379 -7.41 -32.31 7.14
C GLN A 379 -7.60 -32.46 5.62
N LEU A 380 -7.50 -31.37 4.86
CA LEU A 380 -7.61 -31.39 3.40
C LEU A 380 -6.54 -32.30 2.78
N ILE A 381 -5.27 -32.12 3.17
CA ILE A 381 -4.15 -32.88 2.61
C ILE A 381 -4.26 -34.36 2.96
N SER A 382 -4.63 -34.72 4.19
CA SER A 382 -4.81 -36.13 4.58
C SER A 382 -5.95 -36.85 3.83
N LYS A 383 -6.84 -36.11 3.14
CA LYS A 383 -7.94 -36.66 2.35
C LYS A 383 -7.57 -36.95 0.89
N TRP A 384 -6.53 -36.31 0.37
CA TRP A 384 -6.20 -36.33 -1.05
C TRP A 384 -4.72 -36.60 -1.27
N ASP A 385 -4.38 -37.79 -1.77
CA ASP A 385 -2.98 -38.18 -2.10
C ASP A 385 -2.35 -37.29 -3.19
N GLN A 386 -3.17 -36.57 -3.95
CA GLN A 386 -2.76 -35.62 -4.99
C GLN A 386 -2.31 -34.27 -4.43
N LEU A 387 -2.51 -34.02 -3.14
CA LEU A 387 -2.15 -32.77 -2.46
C LEU A 387 -1.00 -33.04 -1.49
N SER A 388 0.00 -32.15 -1.45
CA SER A 388 1.15 -32.30 -0.56
C SER A 388 1.71 -30.97 -0.06
N SER A 389 2.76 -31.06 0.75
CA SER A 389 3.57 -29.90 1.19
C SER A 389 2.75 -28.76 1.82
N PRO A 390 2.01 -29.01 2.92
CA PRO A 390 1.30 -27.94 3.60
C PRO A 390 2.27 -26.86 4.05
N ARG A 391 1.92 -25.61 3.73
CA ARG A 391 2.60 -24.42 4.27
C ARG A 391 1.54 -23.48 4.79
N CYS A 392 1.65 -23.08 6.05
CA CYS A 392 0.77 -22.11 6.68
C CYS A 392 1.60 -21.24 7.63
N PHE A 393 1.59 -19.93 7.47
CA PHE A 393 2.25 -19.02 8.41
C PHE A 393 1.55 -17.67 8.41
N GLY A 394 1.07 -17.25 9.58
CA GLY A 394 0.17 -16.11 9.70
C GLY A 394 -1.12 -16.29 8.91
N VAL A 395 -1.41 -15.33 8.02
CA VAL A 395 -2.57 -15.33 7.14
C VAL A 395 -2.26 -15.82 5.71
N ALA A 396 -1.08 -16.41 5.49
CA ALA A 396 -0.72 -17.07 4.24
C ALA A 396 -0.75 -18.58 4.38
N PHE A 397 -1.29 -19.27 3.38
CA PHE A 397 -1.12 -20.71 3.25
C PHE A 397 -1.06 -21.16 1.79
N ALA A 398 -0.48 -22.34 1.58
CA ALA A 398 -0.34 -22.96 0.27
C ALA A 398 -0.22 -24.49 0.40
N PHE A 399 -0.42 -25.18 -0.72
CA PHE A 399 -0.13 -26.59 -0.89
C PHE A 399 0.20 -26.90 -2.36
N ASP A 400 0.93 -27.99 -2.58
CA ASP A 400 1.34 -28.43 -3.91
C ASP A 400 0.37 -29.47 -4.46
N LEU A 401 0.20 -29.45 -5.78
CA LEU A 401 -0.44 -30.50 -6.55
C LEU A 401 0.63 -31.45 -7.08
N SER A 402 0.34 -32.76 -7.04
CA SER A 402 1.25 -33.80 -7.54
C SER A 402 1.46 -33.74 -9.07
N ASP A 403 0.48 -33.23 -9.83
CA ASP A 403 0.62 -32.96 -11.27
C ASP A 403 0.28 -31.48 -11.57
N ALA A 404 1.22 -30.76 -12.19
CA ALA A 404 1.04 -29.36 -12.60
C ALA A 404 -0.16 -29.16 -13.56
N LYS A 405 -0.59 -30.21 -14.28
CA LYS A 405 -1.79 -30.14 -15.15
C LYS A 405 -3.08 -29.86 -14.37
N ASP A 406 -3.12 -30.21 -13.09
CA ASP A 406 -4.31 -30.03 -12.24
C ASP A 406 -4.54 -28.56 -11.86
N ILE A 407 -3.52 -27.70 -11.97
CA ILE A 407 -3.63 -26.28 -11.68
C ILE A 407 -4.73 -25.62 -12.51
N ALA A 408 -4.76 -25.85 -13.83
CA ALA A 408 -5.75 -25.21 -14.70
C ALA A 408 -7.21 -25.61 -14.36
N PRO A 409 -7.54 -26.89 -14.11
CA PRO A 409 -8.81 -27.31 -13.55
C PRO A 409 -9.16 -26.64 -12.21
N PHE A 410 -8.24 -26.59 -11.24
CA PHE A 410 -8.51 -25.92 -9.96
C PHE A 410 -8.81 -24.43 -10.16
N ILE A 411 -8.01 -23.74 -10.97
CA ILE A 411 -8.21 -22.34 -11.26
C ILE A 411 -9.55 -22.14 -11.98
N SER A 412 -9.89 -22.90 -13.00
CA SER A 412 -11.15 -22.71 -13.74
C SER A 412 -12.41 -22.96 -12.90
N ASN A 413 -12.42 -23.96 -12.01
CA ASN A 413 -13.60 -24.31 -11.19
C ASN A 413 -13.87 -23.36 -10.02
N ARG A 414 -12.91 -22.52 -9.61
CA ARG A 414 -13.02 -21.71 -8.39
C ARG A 414 -14.18 -20.72 -8.39
N PHE A 415 -14.52 -20.15 -9.55
CA PHE A 415 -15.57 -19.15 -9.67
C PHE A 415 -16.98 -19.76 -9.51
N ASP A 416 -17.17 -21.03 -9.86
CA ASP A 416 -18.44 -21.74 -9.65
C ASP A 416 -18.81 -21.87 -8.17
N LEU A 417 -17.83 -21.71 -7.28
CA LEU A 417 -17.99 -21.73 -5.83
C LEU A 417 -17.73 -20.36 -5.19
N GLY A 418 -17.63 -19.31 -6.02
CA GLY A 418 -17.44 -17.93 -5.58
C GLY A 418 -16.06 -17.63 -4.99
N LEU A 419 -15.01 -18.41 -5.31
CA LEU A 419 -13.68 -18.24 -4.73
C LEU A 419 -12.75 -17.39 -5.60
N LEU A 420 -11.84 -16.65 -4.96
CA LEU A 420 -10.70 -16.01 -5.61
C LEU A 420 -9.40 -16.39 -4.90
N TYR A 421 -8.56 -17.17 -5.58
CA TYR A 421 -7.18 -17.50 -5.21
C TYR A 421 -6.32 -17.64 -6.46
N TYR A 422 -5.01 -17.83 -6.30
CA TYR A 422 -4.05 -17.85 -7.41
C TYR A 422 -3.12 -19.06 -7.37
N GLN A 423 -2.60 -19.41 -8.54
CA GLN A 423 -1.40 -20.24 -8.68
C GLN A 423 -0.16 -19.48 -8.16
N ALA A 424 0.83 -20.24 -7.70
CA ALA A 424 2.22 -19.85 -7.53
C ALA A 424 3.12 -20.96 -8.07
N GLY A 425 4.30 -20.61 -8.59
CA GLY A 425 5.20 -21.58 -9.21
C GLY A 425 4.49 -22.43 -10.28
N ASP A 426 4.98 -23.66 -10.47
CA ASP A 426 4.46 -24.55 -11.51
C ASP A 426 3.31 -25.44 -11.02
N ASN A 427 3.27 -25.77 -9.74
CA ASN A 427 2.33 -26.75 -9.17
C ASN A 427 1.73 -26.34 -7.81
N THR A 428 1.87 -25.07 -7.38
CA THR A 428 1.35 -24.62 -6.08
C THR A 428 0.06 -23.82 -6.22
N LEU A 429 -0.92 -24.09 -5.36
CA LEU A 429 -2.05 -23.19 -5.10
C LEU A 429 -1.76 -22.37 -3.84
N ARG A 430 -1.91 -21.05 -3.94
CA ARG A 430 -1.63 -20.13 -2.82
C ARG A 430 -2.82 -19.29 -2.43
N PHE A 431 -2.86 -19.00 -1.14
CA PHE A 431 -3.94 -18.29 -0.48
C PHE A 431 -3.35 -17.21 0.44
N ARG A 432 -4.04 -16.07 0.49
CA ARG A 432 -3.68 -14.88 1.25
C ARG A 432 -4.95 -14.37 1.91
N LEU A 433 -5.16 -14.80 3.14
CA LEU A 433 -6.27 -14.35 3.98
C LEU A 433 -5.96 -12.97 4.56
N ASN A 434 -6.92 -12.43 5.30
CA ASN A 434 -6.78 -11.15 6.01
C ASN A 434 -7.47 -11.23 7.38
N THR A 435 -7.28 -10.22 8.23
CA THR A 435 -7.75 -10.28 9.63
C THR A 435 -9.26 -10.23 9.81
N ALA A 436 -10.02 -9.92 8.74
CA ALA A 436 -11.48 -9.96 8.77
C ALA A 436 -12.07 -11.36 8.57
N TRP A 437 -11.26 -12.36 8.21
CA TRP A 437 -11.72 -13.75 8.06
C TRP A 437 -12.23 -14.31 9.39
N THR A 438 -13.38 -14.97 9.30
CA THR A 438 -13.99 -15.73 10.38
C THR A 438 -13.77 -17.23 10.18
N ASN A 439 -14.03 -18.02 11.22
CA ASN A 439 -13.95 -19.48 11.10
C ASN A 439 -14.97 -20.02 10.09
N GLU A 440 -16.17 -19.41 9.99
CA GLU A 440 -17.19 -19.78 9.01
C GLU A 440 -16.72 -19.53 7.56
N ASP A 441 -15.99 -18.44 7.33
CA ASP A 441 -15.39 -18.15 6.02
C ASP A 441 -14.33 -19.18 5.66
N ILE A 442 -13.49 -19.56 6.64
CA ILE A 442 -12.45 -20.59 6.47
C ILE A 442 -13.08 -21.96 6.23
N ASP A 443 -14.13 -22.32 6.97
CA ASP A 443 -14.88 -23.56 6.77
C ASP A 443 -15.38 -23.66 5.32
N TYR A 444 -16.08 -22.62 4.85
CA TYR A 444 -16.58 -22.58 3.48
C TYR A 444 -15.44 -22.66 2.44
N LEU A 445 -14.32 -21.95 2.65
CA LEU A 445 -13.17 -22.01 1.75
C LEU A 445 -12.65 -23.45 1.59
N PHE A 446 -12.44 -24.17 2.69
CA PHE A 446 -11.92 -25.54 2.63
C PHE A 446 -12.93 -26.54 2.08
N ASP A 447 -14.22 -26.40 2.40
CA ASP A 447 -15.28 -27.23 1.83
C ASP A 447 -15.38 -27.03 0.31
N ALA A 448 -15.26 -25.79 -0.15
CA ALA A 448 -15.24 -25.46 -1.57
C ALA A 448 -13.98 -26.00 -2.27
N ILE A 449 -12.78 -25.89 -1.69
CA ILE A 449 -11.56 -26.51 -2.25
C ILE A 449 -11.73 -28.04 -2.35
N ASN A 450 -12.29 -28.65 -1.32
CA ASN A 450 -12.55 -30.09 -1.32
C ASN A 450 -13.58 -30.50 -2.39
N GLU A 451 -14.58 -29.66 -2.65
CA GLU A 451 -15.53 -29.90 -3.73
C GLU A 451 -14.87 -29.77 -5.11
N ILE A 452 -13.96 -28.82 -5.31
CA ILE A 452 -13.16 -28.74 -6.55
C ILE A 452 -12.33 -30.01 -6.74
N ALA A 453 -11.69 -30.50 -5.67
CA ALA A 453 -10.95 -31.76 -5.71
C ALA A 453 -11.85 -32.97 -6.05
N ASN A 454 -13.08 -33.05 -5.50
CA ASN A 454 -14.06 -34.07 -5.89
C ASN A 454 -14.39 -34.03 -7.38
N ARG A 455 -14.62 -32.84 -7.94
CA ARG A 455 -14.91 -32.67 -9.38
C ARG A 455 -13.77 -33.15 -10.25
N ILE A 456 -12.54 -32.81 -9.88
CA ILE A 456 -11.34 -33.14 -10.67
C ILE A 456 -10.99 -34.62 -10.54
N TYR A 457 -10.94 -35.16 -9.33
CA TYR A 457 -10.37 -36.47 -9.06
C TYR A 457 -11.39 -37.61 -9.02
N LYS A 458 -12.67 -37.32 -8.77
CA LYS A 458 -13.76 -38.33 -8.74
C LYS A 458 -14.80 -38.13 -9.84
N GLY A 459 -14.83 -36.98 -10.50
CA GLY A 459 -15.88 -36.65 -11.48
C GLY A 459 -17.26 -36.46 -10.83
N GLU A 460 -17.31 -36.21 -9.53
CA GLU A 460 -18.53 -35.99 -8.76
C GLU A 460 -18.75 -34.49 -8.55
N THR A 461 -20.01 -34.03 -8.61
CA THR A 461 -20.37 -32.64 -8.29
C THR A 461 -21.42 -32.64 -7.19
N ASN A 462 -21.07 -32.07 -6.04
CA ASN A 462 -21.98 -31.90 -4.92
C ASN A 462 -22.31 -30.43 -4.73
N LYS A 463 -23.53 -30.14 -4.27
CA LYS A 463 -23.92 -28.79 -3.89
C LYS A 463 -23.54 -28.56 -2.43
N LEU A 464 -22.84 -27.46 -2.14
CA LEU A 464 -22.67 -27.00 -0.77
C LEU A 464 -24.03 -26.50 -0.24
N GLU A 465 -24.47 -27.00 0.91
CA GLU A 465 -25.83 -26.76 1.42
C GLU A 465 -26.01 -25.38 2.08
N TYR A 466 -24.95 -24.59 2.22
CA TYR A 466 -24.98 -23.30 2.89
C TYR A 466 -24.11 -22.25 2.18
N THR A 467 -24.45 -20.98 2.41
CA THR A 467 -23.64 -19.83 2.02
C THR A 467 -23.15 -19.12 3.28
N PRO A 468 -21.95 -18.51 3.26
CA PRO A 468 -21.46 -17.75 4.40
C PRO A 468 -22.36 -16.58 4.79
N LYS A 469 -22.29 -16.17 6.05
CA LYS A 469 -23.02 -15.02 6.60
C LYS A 469 -22.06 -13.93 7.07
N THR A 470 -22.53 -12.69 6.98
CA THR A 470 -21.82 -11.50 7.46
C THR A 470 -22.69 -10.67 8.41
N LYS A 471 -22.05 -9.98 9.36
CA LYS A 471 -22.66 -9.02 10.27
C LYS A 471 -22.35 -7.55 9.90
N VAL A 472 -21.53 -7.33 8.87
CA VAL A 472 -21.10 -5.99 8.46
C VAL A 472 -22.14 -5.36 7.53
N ASN A 473 -22.34 -4.04 7.67
CA ASN A 473 -23.18 -3.23 6.79
C ASN A 473 -22.40 -1.96 6.37
N SER A 474 -21.54 -2.11 5.36
CA SER A 474 -20.67 -1.04 4.85
C SER A 474 -21.42 0.25 4.41
N PRO A 475 -22.61 0.20 3.78
CA PRO A 475 -23.38 1.40 3.44
C PRO A 475 -23.59 2.41 4.59
N ASN A 476 -23.81 1.95 5.82
CA ASN A 476 -24.00 2.84 6.97
C ASN A 476 -22.70 3.59 7.34
N GLU A 477 -21.54 2.95 7.18
CA GLU A 477 -20.24 3.61 7.42
C GLU A 477 -20.03 4.78 6.48
N TYR A 478 -20.31 4.60 5.19
CA TYR A 478 -20.19 5.66 4.19
C TYR A 478 -21.11 6.83 4.49
N LEU A 479 -22.34 6.57 4.94
CA LEU A 479 -23.30 7.61 5.32
C LEU A 479 -22.76 8.47 6.47
N TRP A 480 -22.21 7.83 7.51
CA TRP A 480 -21.62 8.54 8.66
C TRP A 480 -20.38 9.35 8.27
N HIS A 481 -19.46 8.77 7.52
CA HIS A 481 -18.23 9.46 7.13
C HIS A 481 -18.50 10.58 6.12
N ALA A 482 -19.52 10.46 5.27
CA ALA A 482 -20.00 11.58 4.45
C ALA A 482 -20.42 12.78 5.31
N LYS A 483 -21.18 12.54 6.39
CA LYS A 483 -21.58 13.59 7.33
C LYS A 483 -20.42 14.15 8.15
N LEU A 484 -19.45 13.32 8.53
CA LEU A 484 -18.23 13.79 9.20
C LEU A 484 -17.39 14.68 8.27
N VAL A 485 -17.21 14.32 7.00
CA VAL A 485 -16.54 15.15 5.99
C VAL A 485 -17.26 16.50 5.80
N GLU A 486 -18.59 16.49 5.71
CA GLU A 486 -19.41 17.71 5.67
C GLU A 486 -19.15 18.60 6.90
N ALA A 487 -19.05 18.01 8.09
CA ALA A 487 -18.72 18.74 9.31
C ALA A 487 -17.28 19.27 9.30
N PHE A 488 -16.30 18.44 8.96
CA PHE A 488 -14.88 18.79 9.02
C PHE A 488 -14.52 19.90 8.02
N SER A 489 -15.19 19.93 6.87
CA SER A 489 -15.08 20.99 5.87
C SER A 489 -15.75 22.32 6.27
N GLY A 490 -16.40 22.42 7.42
CA GLY A 490 -17.04 23.66 7.87
C GLY A 490 -18.53 23.77 7.54
N ASN A 491 -19.12 22.80 6.84
CA ASN A 491 -20.41 22.95 6.17
C ASN A 491 -21.62 22.40 6.94
N LEU A 492 -21.42 21.82 8.13
CA LEU A 492 -22.50 21.27 8.97
C LEU A 492 -22.74 22.08 10.25
N GLN A 493 -24.01 22.33 10.57
CA GLN A 493 -24.47 23.03 11.79
C GLN A 493 -24.86 22.04 12.91
N ASP A 494 -24.71 22.41 14.19
CA ASP A 494 -24.97 21.53 15.36
C ASP A 494 -26.35 20.86 15.34
N LYS A 495 -27.43 21.65 15.14
CA LYS A 495 -28.79 21.10 15.11
C LYS A 495 -28.97 20.03 14.03
N ALA A 496 -28.33 20.20 12.87
CA ALA A 496 -28.39 19.24 11.79
C ALA A 496 -27.59 17.97 12.14
N ALA A 497 -26.42 18.12 12.77
CA ALA A 497 -25.60 17.00 13.25
C ALA A 497 -26.36 16.13 14.27
N PHE A 498 -26.96 16.75 15.29
CA PHE A 498 -27.73 16.03 16.31
C PHE A 498 -28.97 15.34 15.71
N SER A 499 -29.71 16.04 14.84
CA SER A 499 -30.92 15.48 14.20
C SER A 499 -30.58 14.28 13.32
N PHE A 500 -29.47 14.33 12.57
CA PHE A 500 -28.98 13.20 11.79
C PHE A 500 -28.66 11.99 12.67
N ALA A 501 -27.88 12.20 13.73
CA ALA A 501 -27.51 11.13 14.65
C ALA A 501 -28.74 10.51 15.34
N GLN A 502 -29.66 11.35 15.83
CA GLN A 502 -30.89 10.89 16.47
C GLN A 502 -31.78 10.08 15.51
N LYS A 503 -31.93 10.53 14.26
CA LYS A 503 -32.66 9.80 13.23
C LYS A 503 -32.04 8.42 12.97
N PHE A 504 -30.72 8.36 12.81
CA PHE A 504 -30.01 7.10 12.59
C PHE A 504 -30.21 6.10 13.74
N PHE A 505 -30.08 6.53 15.00
CA PHE A 505 -30.30 5.64 16.14
C PHE A 505 -31.74 5.16 16.25
N ASN A 506 -32.72 6.00 15.89
CA ASN A 506 -34.11 5.60 15.87
C ASN A 506 -34.40 4.57 14.77
N GLU A 507 -33.90 4.77 13.56
CA GLU A 507 -34.16 3.89 12.41
C GLU A 507 -33.38 2.57 12.51
N GLU A 508 -32.11 2.59 12.89
CA GLU A 508 -31.24 1.41 12.85
C GLU A 508 -31.27 0.59 14.15
N PHE A 509 -31.49 1.23 15.30
CA PHE A 509 -31.41 0.59 16.63
C PHE A 509 -32.68 0.71 17.46
N ASN A 510 -33.68 1.48 16.99
CA ASN A 510 -34.86 1.81 17.79
C ASN A 510 -34.51 2.45 19.16
N LEU A 511 -33.51 3.34 19.17
CA LEU A 511 -33.04 4.04 20.36
C LEU A 511 -33.21 5.56 20.24
N GLU A 512 -33.48 6.20 21.37
CA GLU A 512 -33.53 7.66 21.49
C GLU A 512 -32.14 8.19 21.91
N LEU A 513 -31.55 9.04 21.07
CA LEU A 513 -30.34 9.81 21.42
C LEU A 513 -30.74 11.09 22.18
N ILE A 514 -30.11 11.32 23.33
CA ILE A 514 -30.30 12.53 24.15
C ILE A 514 -28.97 13.20 24.51
N LYS A 515 -29.01 14.49 24.83
CA LYS A 515 -27.89 15.22 25.46
C LYS A 515 -28.04 15.13 26.99
N ILE A 516 -26.94 14.85 27.68
CA ILE A 516 -26.86 14.95 29.14
C ILE A 516 -26.22 16.29 29.50
N ASP A 517 -26.83 17.02 30.41
CA ASP A 517 -26.37 18.33 30.87
C ASP A 517 -26.65 18.51 32.36
N GLY A 518 -26.28 19.66 32.91
CA GLY A 518 -26.48 19.96 34.33
C GLY A 518 -27.95 20.01 34.78
N GLU A 519 -28.92 20.09 33.86
CA GLU A 519 -30.35 20.10 34.21
C GLU A 519 -30.90 18.68 34.40
N ASN A 520 -30.36 17.71 33.66
CA ASN A 520 -30.83 16.32 33.69
C ASN A 520 -29.85 15.30 34.29
N PHE A 521 -28.61 15.69 34.60
CA PHE A 521 -27.56 14.78 35.07
C PHE A 521 -27.97 14.02 36.33
N ASP A 522 -28.58 14.69 37.32
CA ASP A 522 -29.01 14.05 38.58
C ASP A 522 -29.97 12.88 38.35
N TYR A 523 -30.83 12.96 37.33
CA TYR A 523 -31.73 11.87 36.96
C TYR A 523 -30.98 10.65 36.40
N TYR A 524 -29.88 10.87 35.69
CA TYR A 524 -29.08 9.82 35.05
C TYR A 524 -27.89 9.35 35.89
N LYS A 525 -27.51 10.06 36.96
CA LYS A 525 -26.33 9.81 37.78
C LYS A 525 -26.18 8.34 38.19
N HIS A 526 -27.19 7.78 38.85
CA HIS A 526 -27.15 6.38 39.27
C HIS A 526 -27.17 5.38 38.12
N LYS A 527 -27.81 5.71 36.99
CA LYS A 527 -27.83 4.86 35.78
C LYS A 527 -26.44 4.82 35.12
N ILE A 528 -25.70 5.93 35.16
CA ILE A 528 -24.32 6.02 34.67
C ILE A 528 -23.36 5.19 35.57
N GLU A 529 -23.52 5.25 36.89
CA GLU A 529 -22.73 4.39 37.79
C GLU A 529 -23.04 2.91 37.55
N GLU A 530 -24.31 2.58 37.30
CA GLU A 530 -24.74 1.23 37.02
C GLU A 530 -24.16 0.69 35.71
N ILE A 531 -24.21 1.46 34.62
CA ILE A 531 -23.63 1.00 33.34
C ILE A 531 -22.12 0.78 33.45
N GLN A 532 -21.41 1.64 34.19
CA GLN A 532 -19.97 1.50 34.44
C GLN A 532 -19.66 0.22 35.24
N ARG A 533 -20.38 -0.05 36.33
CA ARG A 533 -20.20 -1.26 37.15
C ARG A 533 -20.46 -2.56 36.41
N HIS A 534 -21.45 -2.56 35.50
CA HIS A 534 -21.77 -3.75 34.72
C HIS A 534 -20.80 -3.98 33.57
N THR A 535 -20.16 -2.93 33.04
CA THR A 535 -19.33 -3.01 31.84
C THR A 535 -17.84 -3.19 32.16
N TYR A 536 -17.34 -2.53 33.21
CA TYR A 536 -15.93 -2.49 33.55
C TYR A 536 -15.64 -3.00 34.95
N GLU A 537 -14.49 -3.65 35.08
CA GLU A 537 -13.83 -3.93 36.35
C GLU A 537 -13.54 -2.62 37.13
N PRO A 538 -13.53 -2.66 38.49
CA PRO A 538 -13.42 -1.45 39.31
C PRO A 538 -12.28 -0.50 38.97
N THR A 539 -11.14 -1.03 38.51
CA THR A 539 -9.94 -0.25 38.15
C THR A 539 -10.08 0.54 36.85
N ARG A 540 -11.07 0.21 36.00
CA ARG A 540 -11.33 0.89 34.72
C ARG A 540 -12.59 1.76 34.74
N GLN A 541 -13.34 1.75 35.83
CA GLN A 541 -14.53 2.58 35.96
C GLN A 541 -14.15 4.06 36.03
N THR A 542 -14.84 4.88 35.26
CA THR A 542 -14.71 6.33 35.34
C THR A 542 -15.52 6.83 36.54
N SER A 543 -14.91 7.65 37.39
CA SER A 543 -15.58 8.18 38.59
C SER A 543 -16.74 9.12 38.22
N ILE A 544 -17.83 9.07 38.99
CA ILE A 544 -19.05 9.84 38.70
C ILE A 544 -18.81 11.35 38.71
N GLU A 545 -17.87 11.83 39.52
CA GLU A 545 -17.51 13.24 39.61
C GLU A 545 -16.92 13.76 38.29
N LYS A 546 -16.22 12.91 37.52
CA LYS A 546 -15.70 13.28 36.20
C LYS A 546 -16.84 13.47 35.20
N PHE A 547 -17.85 12.61 35.23
CA PHE A 547 -19.04 12.75 34.38
C PHE A 547 -19.85 14.00 34.74
N GLU A 548 -20.06 14.25 36.04
CA GLU A 548 -20.78 15.43 36.55
C GLU A 548 -20.09 16.72 36.09
N LYS A 549 -18.76 16.78 36.22
CA LYS A 549 -17.95 17.92 35.74
C LYS A 549 -18.13 18.20 34.25
N ILE A 550 -18.27 17.16 33.42
CA ILE A 550 -18.51 17.32 31.98
C ILE A 550 -19.93 17.83 31.75
N ALA A 551 -20.95 17.23 32.38
CA ALA A 551 -22.36 17.59 32.19
C ALA A 551 -22.66 19.06 32.56
N HIS A 552 -22.00 19.60 33.59
CA HIS A 552 -22.15 21.01 33.98
C HIS A 552 -21.31 22.00 33.16
N CYS A 553 -20.51 21.53 32.20
CA CYS A 553 -19.68 22.39 31.37
C CYS A 553 -20.30 22.59 29.99
N LYS A 554 -20.66 23.84 29.66
CA LYS A 554 -21.38 24.20 28.42
C LYS A 554 -20.68 23.80 27.13
N ASP A 555 -19.35 23.78 27.12
CA ASP A 555 -18.56 23.47 25.91
C ASP A 555 -18.14 21.99 25.85
N SER A 556 -18.67 21.16 26.76
CA SER A 556 -18.52 19.71 26.72
C SER A 556 -19.63 19.06 25.92
N ILE A 557 -19.45 17.78 25.59
CA ILE A 557 -20.46 16.96 24.93
C ILE A 557 -20.66 15.69 25.74
N ALA A 558 -21.89 15.47 26.17
CA ALA A 558 -22.32 14.28 26.88
C ALA A 558 -23.59 13.76 26.22
N LEU A 559 -23.53 12.53 25.72
CA LEU A 559 -24.60 11.86 24.99
C LEU A 559 -25.02 10.58 25.69
N ALA A 560 -26.29 10.25 25.60
CA ALA A 560 -26.83 8.97 26.05
C ALA A 560 -27.83 8.38 25.07
N LEU A 561 -27.88 7.05 25.03
CA LEU A 561 -28.86 6.26 24.28
C LEU A 561 -29.87 5.66 25.24
N LEU A 562 -31.15 5.84 24.93
CA LEU A 562 -32.26 5.31 25.70
C LEU A 562 -33.07 4.30 24.87
N SER A 563 -33.46 3.20 25.50
CA SER A 563 -34.46 2.28 24.94
C SER A 563 -35.86 2.90 24.93
N GLU A 564 -36.82 2.25 24.26
CA GLU A 564 -38.24 2.60 24.36
C GLU A 564 -38.75 2.63 25.81
N THR A 565 -38.19 1.78 26.68
CA THR A 565 -38.50 1.73 28.12
C THR A 565 -37.73 2.75 28.96
N ARG A 566 -37.02 3.70 28.33
CA ARG A 566 -36.21 4.75 28.98
C ARG A 566 -35.07 4.20 29.85
N GLN A 567 -34.60 2.99 29.55
CA GLN A 567 -33.38 2.42 30.14
C GLN A 567 -32.14 2.97 29.42
N LEU A 568 -31.07 3.20 30.17
CA LEU A 568 -29.81 3.70 29.63
C LEU A 568 -29.04 2.56 28.99
N VAL A 569 -28.84 2.63 27.67
CA VAL A 569 -28.18 1.60 26.87
C VAL A 569 -26.71 1.95 26.61
N GLY A 570 -26.40 3.24 26.49
CA GLY A 570 -25.04 3.69 26.21
C GLY A 570 -24.82 5.15 26.55
N ILE A 571 -23.54 5.50 26.78
CA ILE A 571 -23.08 6.86 27.08
C ILE A 571 -21.80 7.19 26.32
N SER A 572 -21.59 8.47 26.00
CA SER A 572 -20.33 8.98 25.47
C SER A 572 -20.09 10.41 25.93
N PHE A 573 -18.93 10.65 26.56
CA PHE A 573 -18.60 11.91 27.23
C PHE A 573 -17.23 12.42 26.79
N ALA A 574 -17.19 13.67 26.36
CA ALA A 574 -15.95 14.41 26.09
C ALA A 574 -16.05 15.83 26.65
N GLY A 575 -15.03 16.27 27.39
CA GLY A 575 -15.00 17.60 27.99
C GLY A 575 -13.71 18.33 27.70
N LYS A 576 -13.63 19.63 28.04
CA LYS A 576 -12.41 20.43 27.82
C LYS A 576 -11.17 19.73 28.37
N ILE A 577 -10.14 19.57 27.56
CA ILE A 577 -8.92 18.83 27.96
C ILE A 577 -8.24 19.45 29.19
N THR A 578 -8.31 20.77 29.36
CA THR A 578 -7.75 21.50 30.51
C THR A 578 -8.42 21.15 31.84
N HIS A 579 -9.59 20.49 31.81
CA HIS A 579 -10.26 19.97 33.01
C HIS A 579 -9.65 18.65 33.51
N PHE A 580 -8.74 18.06 32.75
CA PHE A 580 -8.08 16.78 33.03
C PHE A 580 -6.54 16.90 33.12
N PRO A 581 -5.99 17.87 33.86
CA PRO A 581 -4.55 18.13 33.87
C PRO A 581 -3.72 17.03 34.56
N HIS A 582 -4.38 16.12 35.28
CA HIS A 582 -3.74 15.03 36.02
C HIS A 582 -3.82 13.69 35.28
N GLU A 583 -4.51 13.63 34.13
CA GLU A 583 -4.47 12.45 33.29
C GLU A 583 -3.08 12.34 32.64
N SER A 584 -2.47 11.16 32.75
CA SER A 584 -1.09 10.94 32.33
C SER A 584 -0.87 11.32 30.86
N GLY A 585 0.19 12.08 30.61
CA GLY A 585 0.61 12.54 29.28
C GLY A 585 -0.20 13.69 28.68
N LEU A 586 -1.43 13.97 29.14
CA LEU A 586 -2.27 14.99 28.49
C LEU A 586 -1.65 16.39 28.54
N ARG A 587 -0.92 16.76 29.60
CA ARG A 587 -0.25 18.07 29.66
C ARG A 587 0.88 18.27 28.64
N LEU A 588 1.35 17.18 28.03
CA LEU A 588 2.47 17.18 27.09
C LEU A 588 2.02 17.29 25.63
N VAL A 589 0.71 17.16 25.36
CA VAL A 589 0.20 17.16 23.98
C VAL A 589 0.14 18.56 23.40
N LYS A 590 0.31 18.65 22.08
CA LYS A 590 0.46 19.89 21.30
C LYS A 590 -0.65 20.91 21.56
N TYR A 591 -1.91 20.48 21.65
CA TYR A 591 -3.07 21.38 21.79
C TYR A 591 -3.75 21.34 23.16
N PHE A 592 -3.03 21.00 24.24
CA PHE A 592 -3.57 20.98 25.60
C PHE A 592 -4.19 22.32 26.03
N ASN A 593 -3.55 23.44 25.69
CA ASN A 593 -4.01 24.77 26.09
C ASN A 593 -5.02 25.42 25.12
N SER A 594 -5.40 24.73 24.03
CA SER A 594 -6.39 25.29 23.10
C SER A 594 -7.80 25.19 23.70
N PRO A 595 -8.60 26.28 23.66
CA PRO A 595 -9.96 26.28 24.20
C PRO A 595 -10.94 25.42 23.40
N LYS A 596 -10.55 24.97 22.19
CA LYS A 596 -11.33 24.14 21.28
C LYS A 596 -10.90 22.67 21.28
N THR A 597 -10.19 22.25 22.32
CA THR A 597 -9.70 20.88 22.49
C THR A 597 -10.52 20.15 23.56
N LEU A 598 -11.09 19.03 23.17
CA LEU A 598 -11.78 18.11 24.06
C LEU A 598 -10.88 16.90 24.40
N TYR A 599 -11.12 16.31 25.55
CA TYR A 599 -10.63 15.00 25.95
C TYR A 599 -11.81 14.03 25.97
N MET A 600 -11.71 12.95 25.21
CA MET A 600 -12.62 11.82 25.22
C MET A 600 -12.44 11.08 26.54
N LEU A 601 -13.38 11.27 27.46
CA LEU A 601 -13.33 10.65 28.78
C LEU A 601 -13.75 9.18 28.70
N ASP A 602 -14.92 8.93 28.13
CA ASP A 602 -15.53 7.60 28.19
C ASP A 602 -16.54 7.38 27.04
N THR A 603 -16.64 6.15 26.56
CA THR A 603 -17.77 5.69 25.74
C THR A 603 -18.09 4.25 26.13
N THR A 604 -19.27 4.04 26.70
CA THR A 604 -19.69 2.78 27.32
C THR A 604 -21.04 2.35 26.76
N ILE A 605 -21.18 1.06 26.44
CA ILE A 605 -22.43 0.40 26.03
C ILE A 605 -22.66 -0.81 26.93
N ILE A 606 -23.90 -1.07 27.34
CA ILE A 606 -24.26 -2.25 28.12
C ILE A 606 -23.83 -3.56 27.43
N ASN A 607 -23.35 -4.54 28.20
CA ASN A 607 -22.79 -5.79 27.66
C ASN A 607 -23.72 -6.54 26.69
N MET A 608 -25.03 -6.55 26.96
CA MET A 608 -26.01 -7.27 26.12
C MET A 608 -26.13 -6.69 24.70
N GLU A 609 -25.81 -5.41 24.52
CA GLU A 609 -25.92 -4.68 23.25
C GLU A 609 -24.54 -4.41 22.60
N GLN A 610 -23.47 -4.92 23.21
CA GLN A 610 -22.13 -4.85 22.62
C GLN A 610 -22.06 -5.70 21.35
N SER A 611 -21.09 -5.38 20.48
CA SER A 611 -20.87 -6.04 19.19
C SER A 611 -21.94 -5.79 18.10
N GLN A 612 -22.91 -4.91 18.33
CA GLN A 612 -23.84 -4.41 17.30
C GLN A 612 -23.36 -3.13 16.59
N GLY A 613 -22.16 -2.64 16.92
CA GLY A 613 -21.60 -1.40 16.36
C GLY A 613 -22.12 -0.10 17.02
N MET A 614 -23.01 -0.20 18.01
CA MET A 614 -23.63 0.94 18.68
C MET A 614 -22.61 1.92 19.30
N GLY A 615 -21.60 1.41 20.00
CA GLY A 615 -20.55 2.26 20.62
C GLY A 615 -19.72 3.04 19.59
N LYS A 616 -19.50 2.46 18.41
CA LYS A 616 -18.83 3.13 17.29
C LYS A 616 -19.68 4.30 16.79
N TYR A 617 -20.95 4.08 16.48
CA TYR A 617 -21.83 5.15 16.00
C TYR A 617 -22.09 6.22 17.07
N LEU A 618 -22.10 5.85 18.35
CA LEU A 618 -22.27 6.83 19.43
C LEU A 618 -21.04 7.75 19.52
N LYS A 619 -19.85 7.18 19.32
CA LYS A 619 -18.62 7.95 19.21
C LYS A 619 -18.61 8.83 17.95
N TYR A 620 -19.11 8.33 16.82
CA TYR A 620 -19.27 9.13 15.59
C TYR A 620 -20.22 10.31 15.82
N ALA A 621 -21.34 10.10 16.51
CA ALA A 621 -22.27 11.15 16.88
C ALA A 621 -21.60 12.23 17.73
N LEU A 622 -20.84 11.84 18.75
CA LEU A 622 -20.08 12.78 19.58
C LEU A 622 -19.10 13.59 18.73
N THR A 623 -18.28 12.94 17.90
CA THR A 623 -17.30 13.61 17.04
C THR A 623 -17.95 14.55 16.02
N LEU A 624 -19.07 14.13 15.43
CA LEU A 624 -19.85 14.94 14.48
C LEU A 624 -20.38 16.21 15.15
N ILE A 625 -21.00 16.07 16.33
CA ILE A 625 -21.51 17.19 17.13
C ILE A 625 -20.36 18.09 17.61
N ALA A 626 -19.23 17.51 18.01
CA ALA A 626 -18.03 18.26 18.42
C ALA A 626 -17.51 19.14 17.30
N SER A 627 -17.36 18.58 16.10
CA SER A 627 -16.97 19.34 14.91
C SER A 627 -17.99 20.44 14.65
N ALA A 628 -19.28 20.12 14.55
CA ALA A 628 -20.35 21.08 14.28
C ALA A 628 -20.44 22.22 15.31
N ASN A 629 -20.08 21.96 16.58
CA ASN A 629 -19.99 22.96 17.65
C ASN A 629 -18.74 23.87 17.56
N GLY A 630 -17.86 23.65 16.59
CA GLY A 630 -16.67 24.47 16.38
C GLY A 630 -15.44 24.03 17.17
N ASN A 631 -15.44 22.83 17.75
CA ASN A 631 -14.23 22.23 18.31
C ASN A 631 -13.26 21.86 17.18
N GLU A 632 -11.96 21.89 17.49
CA GLU A 632 -10.89 21.61 16.52
C GLU A 632 -10.24 20.26 16.77
N TYR A 633 -10.18 19.81 18.03
CA TYR A 633 -9.47 18.59 18.39
C TYR A 633 -10.21 17.76 19.44
N ILE A 634 -10.14 16.44 19.29
CA ILE A 634 -10.43 15.48 20.37
C ILE A 634 -9.17 14.67 20.65
N TYR A 635 -8.69 14.71 21.88
CA TYR A 635 -7.67 13.79 22.37
C TYR A 635 -8.30 12.62 23.08
N GLY A 636 -7.65 11.47 23.01
CA GLY A 636 -7.99 10.35 23.86
C GLY A 636 -6.80 9.47 24.17
N ARG A 637 -7.05 8.48 25.03
CA ARG A 637 -6.07 7.49 25.47
C ARG A 637 -6.60 6.10 25.13
N ASN A 638 -5.74 5.26 24.57
CA ASN A 638 -6.00 3.85 24.35
C ASN A 638 -4.88 3.03 24.97
N ARG A 639 -5.22 1.95 25.66
CA ARG A 639 -4.26 0.92 26.03
C ARG A 639 -3.75 0.25 24.76
N ASP A 640 -2.44 0.16 24.59
CA ASP A 640 -1.86 -0.53 23.44
C ASP A 640 -2.26 -2.01 23.46
N ILE A 641 -2.58 -2.56 22.28
CA ILE A 641 -3.00 -3.94 22.02
C ILE A 641 -4.38 -4.29 22.62
N HIS A 642 -4.56 -4.14 23.93
CA HIS A 642 -5.81 -4.51 24.64
C HIS A 642 -7.02 -3.64 24.25
N ALA A 643 -6.81 -2.44 23.69
CA ALA A 643 -7.89 -1.58 23.20
C ALA A 643 -7.89 -1.44 21.66
N GLY A 644 -7.41 -2.45 20.93
CA GLY A 644 -7.29 -2.42 19.46
C GLY A 644 -8.60 -2.10 18.72
N ALA A 645 -9.74 -2.65 19.17
CA ALA A 645 -11.04 -2.36 18.55
C ALA A 645 -11.45 -0.88 18.70
N MET A 646 -11.23 -0.30 19.89
CA MET A 646 -11.46 1.13 20.12
C MET A 646 -10.47 2.01 19.36
N LEU A 647 -9.21 1.58 19.24
CA LEU A 647 -8.21 2.30 18.43
C LEU A 647 -8.62 2.31 16.96
N SER A 648 -9.13 1.21 16.43
CA SER A 648 -9.68 1.13 15.06
C SER A 648 -10.84 2.11 14.83
N ILE A 649 -11.76 2.26 15.79
CA ILE A 649 -12.83 3.28 15.76
C ILE A 649 -12.23 4.69 15.81
N ASN A 650 -11.18 4.93 16.58
CA ASN A 650 -10.54 6.24 16.62
C ASN A 650 -9.83 6.56 15.30
N CYS A 651 -9.17 5.58 14.71
CA CYS A 651 -8.55 5.68 13.40
C CYS A 651 -9.57 6.06 12.33
N SER A 652 -10.77 5.46 12.34
CA SER A 652 -11.84 5.81 11.38
C SER A 652 -12.26 7.29 11.46
N LEU A 653 -12.11 7.90 12.63
CA LEU A 653 -12.37 9.31 12.91
C LEU A 653 -11.14 10.21 12.67
N GLY A 654 -10.12 9.72 11.95
CA GLY A 654 -8.96 10.51 11.60
C GLY A 654 -7.93 10.65 12.72
N ALA A 655 -7.90 9.73 13.68
CA ALA A 655 -6.93 9.79 14.78
C ALA A 655 -5.48 9.68 14.31
N ILE A 656 -4.60 10.47 14.91
CA ILE A 656 -3.15 10.47 14.68
C ILE A 656 -2.49 10.16 16.03
N ILE A 657 -1.63 9.14 16.06
CA ILE A 657 -0.83 8.80 17.24
C ILE A 657 0.25 9.87 17.43
N GLU A 658 0.15 10.60 18.53
CA GLU A 658 1.07 11.69 18.89
C GLU A 658 2.14 11.22 19.88
N MET A 659 1.79 10.27 20.76
CA MET A 659 2.68 9.80 21.81
C MET A 659 2.35 8.38 22.23
N LYS A 660 3.38 7.62 22.56
CA LYS A 660 3.28 6.33 23.27
C LYS A 660 3.98 6.43 24.62
N LEU A 661 3.24 6.20 25.70
CA LEU A 661 3.77 6.15 27.06
C LEU A 661 4.01 4.69 27.45
N LYS A 662 5.24 4.35 27.80
CA LYS A 662 5.59 2.99 28.24
C LYS A 662 5.17 2.74 29.67
N GLU A 663 4.68 1.54 29.97
CA GLU A 663 4.41 1.08 31.34
C GLU A 663 3.53 2.05 32.14
N ASN A 664 2.50 2.62 31.51
CA ASN A 664 1.73 3.72 32.09
C ASN A 664 0.54 3.27 32.95
N TYR A 665 -0.07 2.12 32.65
CA TYR A 665 -1.03 1.51 33.56
C TYR A 665 -0.29 0.83 34.72
N LEU A 666 -0.80 1.04 35.94
CA LEU A 666 -0.20 0.53 37.19
C LEU A 666 -0.74 -0.86 37.57
N ASP A 667 -1.41 -1.55 36.64
CA ASP A 667 -1.88 -2.92 36.82
C ASP A 667 -0.77 -3.94 36.50
N ASP A 668 -1.05 -5.22 36.77
CA ASP A 668 -0.10 -6.33 36.56
C ASP A 668 -0.28 -7.02 35.19
N GLU A 669 -0.97 -6.36 34.27
CA GLU A 669 -1.22 -6.84 32.91
C GLU A 669 0.04 -6.76 32.03
N GLU A 670 0.14 -7.60 31.00
CA GLU A 670 1.34 -7.68 30.13
C GLU A 670 1.53 -6.41 29.27
N HIS A 671 0.44 -5.84 28.75
CA HIS A 671 0.48 -4.69 27.83
C HIS A 671 0.06 -3.41 28.55
N ARG A 672 1.01 -2.69 29.16
CA ARG A 672 0.72 -1.50 30.00
C ARG A 672 0.97 -0.17 29.31
N ASP A 673 1.38 -0.22 28.06
CA ASP A 673 1.64 0.96 27.24
C ASP A 673 0.33 1.71 26.90
N VAL A 674 0.42 3.02 26.80
CA VAL A 674 -0.70 3.91 26.45
C VAL A 674 -0.38 4.69 25.19
N ILE A 675 -1.28 4.61 24.22
CA ILE A 675 -1.30 5.44 23.03
C ILE A 675 -2.14 6.68 23.31
N ILE A 676 -1.55 7.86 23.16
CA ILE A 676 -2.26 9.14 23.12
C ILE A 676 -2.45 9.52 21.66
N TYR A 677 -3.70 9.70 21.27
CA TYR A 677 -4.08 10.07 19.92
C TYR A 677 -4.82 11.40 19.90
N ARG A 678 -4.76 12.07 18.75
CA ARG A 678 -5.48 13.30 18.43
C ARG A 678 -6.34 13.09 17.19
N GLN A 679 -7.60 13.49 17.23
CA GLN A 679 -8.47 13.64 16.07
C GLN A 679 -8.56 15.11 15.70
N ASN A 680 -8.45 15.42 14.41
CA ASN A 680 -8.69 16.76 13.89
C ASN A 680 -10.13 16.83 13.42
N LEU A 681 -10.87 17.81 13.92
CA LEU A 681 -12.30 17.96 13.66
C LEU A 681 -12.61 18.99 12.57
N ARG A 682 -11.57 19.64 12.05
CA ARG A 682 -11.65 20.68 11.03
C ARG A 682 -10.49 20.54 10.07
N TRP A 683 -10.75 20.84 8.81
CA TRP A 683 -9.70 21.00 7.81
C TRP A 683 -9.02 22.35 7.99
N SER A 684 -7.71 22.36 7.76
CA SER A 684 -6.84 23.49 8.10
C SER A 684 -7.12 24.72 7.23
N ASN A 685 -7.85 24.56 6.11
CA ASN A 685 -8.08 25.61 5.09
C ASN A 685 -6.77 26.33 4.72
N GLU A 686 -5.63 25.65 4.88
CA GLU A 686 -4.33 26.22 4.58
C GLU A 686 -4.30 26.55 3.09
N GLU A 687 -3.82 27.75 2.78
CA GLU A 687 -3.69 28.18 1.39
C GLU A 687 -2.82 27.15 0.66
N LEU A 688 -3.42 26.50 -0.35
CA LEU A 688 -2.77 25.45 -1.13
C LEU A 688 -1.44 25.97 -1.67
N LYS A 689 -0.34 25.51 -1.07
CA LYS A 689 1.01 25.77 -1.59
C LYS A 689 1.23 24.79 -2.73
N TYR A 690 1.08 25.26 -3.97
CA TYR A 690 1.25 24.39 -5.14
C TYR A 690 2.70 23.94 -5.26
N SER A 691 2.87 22.64 -5.40
CA SER A 691 4.12 21.98 -5.77
C SER A 691 3.84 21.07 -6.96
N THR A 692 4.61 21.21 -8.05
CA THR A 692 4.82 20.31 -9.21
C THR A 692 3.63 19.53 -9.83
N SER A 693 2.39 19.72 -9.37
CA SER A 693 1.22 18.90 -9.65
C SER A 693 -0.06 19.68 -9.29
N PRO A 694 -1.13 19.61 -10.11
CA PRO A 694 -2.39 20.26 -9.80
C PRO A 694 -3.00 19.65 -8.53
N ILE A 695 -3.22 20.50 -7.53
CA ILE A 695 -4.02 20.15 -6.35
C ILE A 695 -5.49 20.26 -6.75
N LEU A 696 -6.24 19.19 -6.53
CA LEU A 696 -7.59 19.04 -7.08
C LEU A 696 -8.66 19.35 -6.04
N ASN A 697 -9.74 19.98 -6.48
CA ASN A 697 -10.76 20.57 -5.61
C ASN A 697 -11.89 19.58 -5.26
N ALA A 698 -12.29 19.66 -3.99
CA ALA A 698 -13.50 19.16 -3.30
C ALA A 698 -13.70 17.64 -3.16
N ALA A 699 -14.07 17.24 -1.95
CA ALA A 699 -14.46 15.87 -1.64
C ALA A 699 -15.73 15.47 -2.41
N SER A 700 -15.68 14.33 -3.10
CA SER A 700 -16.84 13.71 -3.73
C SER A 700 -17.24 12.47 -2.92
N PHE A 701 -18.49 12.42 -2.47
CA PHE A 701 -18.98 11.24 -1.74
C PHE A 701 -18.98 9.98 -2.61
N GLU A 702 -19.09 10.11 -3.94
CA GLU A 702 -19.06 9.00 -4.88
C GLU A 702 -17.68 8.34 -4.98
N SER A 703 -16.59 9.10 -4.78
CA SER A 703 -15.22 8.57 -4.83
C SER A 703 -14.74 8.01 -3.49
N MET A 704 -15.48 8.22 -2.40
CA MET A 704 -15.14 7.72 -1.07
C MET A 704 -14.83 6.22 -1.02
N PRO A 705 -15.57 5.32 -1.71
CA PRO A 705 -15.25 3.89 -1.70
C PRO A 705 -13.86 3.55 -2.26
N THR A 706 -13.39 4.32 -3.25
CA THR A 706 -12.05 4.16 -3.84
C THR A 706 -10.93 4.76 -2.99
N LEU A 707 -11.26 5.68 -2.07
CA LEU A 707 -10.34 6.19 -1.06
C LEU A 707 -10.15 5.19 0.08
N VAL A 708 -11.26 4.61 0.56
CA VAL A 708 -11.28 3.66 1.68
C VAL A 708 -10.70 2.31 1.27
N ASN A 709 -11.11 1.79 0.11
CA ASN A 709 -10.68 0.48 -0.37
C ASN A 709 -9.64 0.60 -1.46
N LYS A 710 -8.67 -0.31 -1.41
CA LYS A 710 -7.72 -0.53 -2.50
C LYS A 710 -8.10 -1.81 -3.24
N ILE A 711 -8.46 -1.68 -4.51
CA ILE A 711 -8.59 -2.83 -5.42
C ILE A 711 -7.40 -2.85 -6.34
N CYS A 712 -6.90 -4.06 -6.56
CA CYS A 712 -5.84 -4.27 -7.52
C CYS A 712 -6.44 -4.31 -8.91
N LEU A 713 -6.39 -3.17 -9.61
CA LEU A 713 -7.13 -3.02 -10.88
C LEU A 713 -6.59 -3.94 -12.00
N SER A 714 -5.34 -4.41 -11.89
CA SER A 714 -4.81 -5.48 -12.75
C SER A 714 -5.57 -6.82 -12.65
N ASN A 715 -6.47 -6.96 -11.68
CA ASN A 715 -7.37 -8.09 -11.55
C ASN A 715 -8.80 -7.77 -12.00
N PHE A 716 -9.26 -6.55 -11.80
CA PHE A 716 -10.64 -6.12 -12.00
C PHE A 716 -10.68 -4.66 -12.40
N ILE A 717 -11.60 -4.29 -13.29
CA ILE A 717 -11.80 -2.89 -13.68
C ILE A 717 -13.15 -2.43 -13.23
N ASP A 718 -13.19 -1.23 -12.65
CA ASP A 718 -14.42 -0.52 -12.37
C ASP A 718 -14.85 0.36 -13.57
N GLU A 719 -16.14 0.63 -13.66
CA GLU A 719 -16.72 1.41 -14.76
C GLU A 719 -16.21 2.86 -14.77
N SER A 720 -15.99 3.45 -13.60
CA SER A 720 -15.50 4.83 -13.46
C SER A 720 -14.10 4.98 -14.06
N PHE A 721 -13.19 4.03 -13.81
CA PHE A 721 -11.85 4.01 -14.43
C PHE A 721 -11.94 4.09 -15.96
N MET A 722 -12.76 3.24 -16.59
CA MET A 722 -12.90 3.22 -18.05
C MET A 722 -13.58 4.47 -18.60
N ALA A 723 -14.60 4.97 -17.92
CA ALA A 723 -15.27 6.22 -18.29
C ALA A 723 -14.30 7.41 -18.24
N ASN A 724 -13.49 7.50 -17.19
CA ASN A 724 -12.49 8.54 -17.04
C ASN A 724 -11.35 8.41 -18.06
N LEU A 725 -10.90 7.20 -18.36
CA LEU A 725 -9.87 6.98 -19.39
C LEU A 725 -10.36 7.42 -20.78
N LYS A 726 -11.64 7.19 -21.11
CA LYS A 726 -12.24 7.64 -22.38
C LYS A 726 -12.19 9.17 -22.54
N ARG A 727 -12.20 9.96 -21.45
CA ARG A 727 -12.06 11.43 -21.55
C ARG A 727 -10.70 11.84 -22.11
N PHE A 728 -9.66 11.05 -21.89
CA PHE A 728 -8.33 11.31 -22.48
C PHE A 728 -8.29 11.02 -23.98
N LYS A 729 -9.13 10.08 -24.47
CA LYS A 729 -9.30 9.84 -25.93
C LYS A 729 -9.73 11.12 -26.66
N ASP A 730 -10.61 11.91 -26.04
CA ASP A 730 -11.17 13.12 -26.64
C ASP A 730 -10.16 14.26 -26.77
N ILE A 731 -9.07 14.25 -25.98
CA ILE A 731 -7.98 15.25 -26.05
C ILE A 731 -6.71 14.71 -26.71
N ALA A 732 -6.60 13.41 -26.94
CA ALA A 732 -5.52 12.81 -27.70
C ALA A 732 -5.72 12.98 -29.23
N PRO A 733 -4.63 13.15 -30.01
CA PRO A 733 -4.67 12.95 -31.46
C PRO A 733 -5.15 11.54 -31.82
N LYS A 734 -5.80 11.37 -32.98
CA LYS A 734 -6.41 10.08 -33.38
C LYS A 734 -5.36 8.96 -33.47
N GLU A 735 -4.16 9.33 -33.90
CA GLU A 735 -3.01 8.46 -34.08
C GLU A 735 -2.46 7.94 -32.73
N LEU A 736 -2.68 8.67 -31.64
CA LEU A 736 -2.13 8.38 -30.31
C LEU A 736 -3.18 7.80 -29.35
N GLN A 737 -4.16 7.06 -29.88
CA GLN A 737 -5.29 6.54 -29.09
C GLN A 737 -5.10 5.12 -28.54
N HIS A 738 -3.86 4.66 -28.40
CA HIS A 738 -3.53 3.40 -27.72
C HIS A 738 -2.88 3.68 -26.38
N PHE A 739 -3.58 3.36 -25.30
CA PHE A 739 -3.25 3.86 -23.97
C PHE A 739 -2.63 2.81 -23.05
N PHE A 740 -1.70 3.27 -22.20
CA PHE A 740 -1.37 2.63 -20.92
C PHE A 740 -1.54 3.64 -19.79
N THR A 741 -1.97 3.19 -18.60
CA THR A 741 -1.78 3.99 -17.39
C THR A 741 -0.43 3.67 -16.75
N ALA A 742 0.13 4.64 -16.03
CA ALA A 742 1.40 4.59 -15.33
C ALA A 742 1.23 5.17 -13.91
N SER A 743 2.07 4.77 -12.95
CA SER A 743 2.01 5.29 -11.58
C SER A 743 2.75 6.61 -11.42
N GLY A 744 3.48 7.07 -12.43
CA GLY A 744 4.38 8.22 -12.36
C GLY A 744 5.19 8.37 -13.64
N HIS A 745 6.11 9.35 -13.67
CA HIS A 745 6.96 9.58 -14.86
C HIS A 745 7.81 8.35 -15.21
N SER A 746 8.46 7.78 -14.18
CA SER A 746 9.38 6.67 -14.36
C SER A 746 8.70 5.46 -14.99
N GLU A 747 7.46 5.16 -14.60
CA GLU A 747 6.72 4.07 -15.21
C GLU A 747 6.25 4.37 -16.65
N CYS A 748 5.93 5.64 -16.96
CA CYS A 748 5.57 6.02 -18.33
C CYS A 748 6.73 5.71 -19.29
N VAL A 749 7.93 6.14 -18.91
CA VAL A 749 9.17 5.92 -19.65
C VAL A 749 9.42 4.43 -19.86
N GLU A 750 9.33 3.66 -18.78
CA GLU A 750 9.49 2.21 -18.76
C GLU A 750 8.51 1.49 -19.70
N LYS A 751 7.21 1.81 -19.62
CA LYS A 751 6.18 1.19 -20.46
C LYS A 751 6.39 1.51 -21.94
N ILE A 752 6.63 2.78 -22.28
CA ILE A 752 6.87 3.19 -23.68
C ILE A 752 8.14 2.54 -24.22
N PHE A 753 9.24 2.58 -23.46
CA PHE A 753 10.50 1.95 -23.86
C PHE A 753 10.31 0.45 -24.14
N LYS A 754 9.68 -0.28 -23.21
CA LYS A 754 9.41 -1.72 -23.36
C LYS A 754 8.54 -2.03 -24.58
N SER A 755 7.54 -1.20 -24.85
CA SER A 755 6.66 -1.34 -26.01
C SER A 755 7.44 -1.21 -27.32
N ILE A 756 8.26 -0.16 -27.44
CA ILE A 756 9.11 0.07 -28.61
C ILE A 756 10.16 -1.04 -28.75
N LEU A 757 10.76 -1.48 -27.64
CA LEU A 757 11.76 -2.54 -27.62
C LEU A 757 11.22 -3.86 -28.17
N ILE A 758 10.01 -4.27 -27.76
CA ILE A 758 9.36 -5.48 -28.28
C ILE A 758 9.08 -5.35 -29.77
N LYS A 759 8.50 -4.22 -30.20
CA LYS A 759 8.18 -4.01 -31.63
C LYS A 759 9.42 -4.00 -32.52
N ASN A 760 10.56 -3.56 -31.99
CA ASN A 760 11.85 -3.64 -32.67
C ASN A 760 12.54 -5.01 -32.54
N GLN A 761 11.93 -6.01 -31.90
CA GLN A 761 12.52 -7.34 -31.69
C GLN A 761 13.90 -7.28 -31.01
N LYS A 762 14.14 -6.23 -30.21
CA LYS A 762 15.41 -5.92 -29.54
C LYS A 762 16.64 -5.74 -30.43
N GLU A 763 16.47 -5.47 -31.72
CA GLU A 763 17.61 -5.21 -32.61
C GLU A 763 18.45 -4.02 -32.14
N ARG A 764 17.82 -3.02 -31.52
CA ARG A 764 18.44 -1.82 -30.94
C ARG A 764 17.95 -1.57 -29.52
N THR A 765 18.83 -1.09 -28.66
CA THR A 765 18.53 -0.81 -27.25
C THR A 765 18.92 0.60 -26.81
N LYS A 766 19.78 1.31 -27.57
CA LYS A 766 20.27 2.63 -27.19
C LYS A 766 19.17 3.67 -27.26
N VAL A 767 19.09 4.53 -26.26
CA VAL A 767 18.19 5.69 -26.24
C VAL A 767 18.96 6.99 -26.32
N ILE A 768 18.30 8.07 -26.75
CA ILE A 768 18.90 9.40 -26.81
C ILE A 768 17.92 10.45 -26.29
N SER A 769 18.42 11.49 -25.64
CA SER A 769 17.62 12.64 -25.19
C SER A 769 18.43 13.93 -25.28
N PHE A 770 17.80 15.07 -25.03
CA PHE A 770 18.53 16.33 -24.88
C PHE A 770 19.12 16.48 -23.46
N ASN A 771 20.19 17.26 -23.33
CA ASN A 771 20.69 17.70 -22.03
C ASN A 771 19.63 18.58 -21.34
N HIS A 772 19.56 18.49 -20.00
CA HIS A 772 18.57 19.17 -19.15
C HIS A 772 17.11 18.70 -19.24
N ASP A 773 16.78 17.77 -20.13
CA ASP A 773 15.49 17.07 -20.05
C ASP A 773 15.40 16.19 -18.79
N TYR A 774 14.21 16.17 -18.19
CA TYR A 774 13.87 15.34 -17.04
C TYR A 774 12.75 14.35 -17.38
N PHE A 775 12.91 13.11 -16.92
CA PHE A 775 12.00 11.98 -17.18
C PHE A 775 11.65 11.18 -15.92
N GLY A 776 12.05 11.64 -14.74
CA GLY A 776 11.94 10.90 -13.48
C GLY A 776 13.28 10.33 -13.02
N LYS A 777 13.32 9.82 -11.78
CA LYS A 777 14.54 9.25 -11.15
C LYS A 777 14.29 7.93 -10.40
N GLN A 778 13.09 7.37 -10.49
CA GLN A 778 12.63 6.24 -9.68
C GLN A 778 12.74 4.88 -10.41
N SER A 779 13.20 4.87 -11.67
CA SER A 779 13.58 3.67 -12.42
C SER A 779 14.95 3.88 -13.04
N PHE A 780 15.72 2.81 -13.30
CA PHE A 780 17.02 2.96 -13.96
C PHE A 780 16.90 3.63 -15.34
N MET A 781 15.86 3.33 -16.13
CA MET A 781 15.70 3.93 -17.46
C MET A 781 15.38 5.42 -17.38
N SER A 782 14.43 5.83 -16.53
CA SER A 782 14.12 7.25 -16.34
C SER A 782 15.30 8.02 -15.73
N ALA A 783 15.99 7.44 -14.75
CA ALA A 783 17.17 8.04 -14.14
C ALA A 783 18.33 8.19 -15.15
N THR A 784 18.52 7.20 -16.04
CA THR A 784 19.49 7.25 -17.13
C THR A 784 19.17 8.39 -18.11
N LEU A 785 17.93 8.44 -18.62
CA LEU A 785 17.48 9.50 -19.52
C LEU A 785 17.52 10.89 -18.87
N SER A 786 17.28 10.99 -17.57
CA SER A 786 17.39 12.25 -16.82
C SER A 786 18.84 12.65 -16.54
N GLY A 787 19.83 11.77 -16.77
CA GLY A 787 21.25 12.02 -16.47
C GLY A 787 21.57 11.97 -14.98
N VAL A 788 20.74 11.31 -14.17
CA VAL A 788 20.97 11.07 -12.74
C VAL A 788 22.06 10.02 -12.54
N LEU A 789 22.11 9.04 -13.43
CA LEU A 789 23.08 7.95 -13.45
C LEU A 789 23.35 7.52 -14.89
N ASP A 790 24.43 6.79 -15.11
CA ASP A 790 24.78 6.19 -16.40
C ASP A 790 24.76 4.67 -16.24
N PHE A 791 23.59 4.07 -16.47
CA PHE A 791 23.40 2.62 -16.33
C PHE A 791 23.06 2.00 -17.67
N TYR A 792 21.94 2.35 -18.28
CA TYR A 792 21.58 1.78 -19.59
C TYR A 792 22.26 2.50 -20.77
N PRO A 793 22.47 1.82 -21.92
CA PRO A 793 23.04 2.43 -23.11
C PRO A 793 22.26 3.67 -23.56
N ASN A 794 22.88 4.84 -23.45
CA ASN A 794 22.23 6.12 -23.76
C ASN A 794 23.19 7.13 -24.41
N SER A 795 22.65 8.25 -24.87
CA SER A 795 23.43 9.44 -25.23
C SER A 795 22.62 10.71 -24.97
N LYS A 796 23.31 11.81 -24.69
CA LYS A 796 22.71 13.14 -24.59
C LYS A 796 23.29 14.10 -25.62
N VAL A 797 22.47 15.04 -26.08
CA VAL A 797 22.83 16.07 -27.06
C VAL A 797 22.31 17.45 -26.64
N ASP A 798 23.00 18.50 -27.05
CA ASP A 798 22.62 19.90 -26.80
C ASP A 798 21.94 20.56 -28.01
N THR A 799 22.18 20.03 -29.21
CA THR A 799 21.76 20.67 -30.46
C THR A 799 21.21 19.67 -31.47
N ILE A 800 20.36 20.16 -32.38
CA ILE A 800 19.83 19.37 -33.51
C ILE A 800 20.97 18.87 -34.42
N GLY A 801 22.07 19.64 -34.55
CA GLY A 801 23.26 19.22 -35.30
C GLY A 801 23.93 17.97 -34.72
N GLN A 802 24.14 17.95 -33.40
CA GLN A 802 24.67 16.76 -32.69
C GLN A 802 23.68 15.59 -32.76
N LEU A 803 22.38 15.86 -32.63
CA LEU A 803 21.35 14.84 -32.78
C LEU A 803 21.45 14.15 -34.14
N LYS A 804 21.58 14.93 -35.21
CA LYS A 804 21.73 14.42 -36.59
C LYS A 804 22.97 13.54 -36.74
N GLU A 805 24.11 13.94 -36.17
CA GLU A 805 25.33 13.14 -36.19
C GLU A 805 25.16 11.81 -35.47
N LYS A 806 24.55 11.82 -34.27
CA LYS A 806 24.30 10.62 -33.49
C LYS A 806 23.32 9.67 -34.19
N LEU A 807 22.19 10.19 -34.65
CA LEU A 807 21.17 9.34 -35.30
C LEU A 807 21.65 8.72 -36.62
N ALA A 808 22.61 9.34 -37.31
CA ALA A 808 23.22 8.77 -38.51
C ALA A 808 23.94 7.43 -38.28
N THR A 809 24.30 7.08 -37.03
CA THR A 809 24.84 5.75 -36.72
C THR A 809 23.79 4.64 -36.80
N LYS A 810 22.50 4.99 -36.74
CA LYS A 810 21.34 4.09 -36.74
C LYS A 810 21.26 3.14 -35.54
N ASP A 811 22.05 3.38 -34.49
CA ASP A 811 22.06 2.55 -33.28
C ASP A 811 20.89 2.82 -32.32
N TYR A 812 20.22 3.98 -32.48
CA TYR A 812 19.25 4.48 -31.49
C TYR A 812 17.85 3.94 -31.75
N LEU A 813 17.29 3.30 -30.73
CA LEU A 813 15.92 2.79 -30.69
C LEU A 813 14.92 3.93 -30.63
N ALA A 814 15.13 4.86 -29.70
CA ALA A 814 14.20 5.96 -29.44
C ALA A 814 14.91 7.26 -29.00
N LEU A 815 14.35 8.38 -29.45
CA LEU A 815 14.63 9.75 -29.00
C LEU A 815 13.51 10.17 -28.04
N PHE A 816 13.87 10.47 -26.80
CA PHE A 816 12.96 11.05 -25.81
C PHE A 816 13.17 12.56 -25.75
N ILE A 817 12.09 13.33 -25.86
CA ILE A 817 12.07 14.78 -25.70
C ILE A 817 11.23 15.11 -24.46
N GLY A 818 11.90 15.67 -23.45
CA GLY A 818 11.36 15.93 -22.12
C GLY A 818 10.73 17.31 -22.00
N ASP A 819 11.03 17.98 -20.89
CA ASP A 819 10.54 19.33 -20.57
C ASP A 819 10.92 20.38 -21.62
N LEU A 820 11.99 20.15 -22.41
CA LEU A 820 12.39 21.04 -23.50
C LEU A 820 11.43 21.01 -24.70
N LEU A 821 10.46 20.09 -24.75
CA LEU A 821 9.47 20.01 -25.83
C LEU A 821 8.83 21.38 -26.15
N VAL A 822 8.51 22.16 -25.11
CA VAL A 822 7.86 23.47 -25.25
C VAL A 822 8.79 24.59 -25.71
N ASN A 823 10.09 24.34 -25.77
CA ASN A 823 11.11 25.32 -26.16
C ASN A 823 11.43 25.27 -27.67
N PHE A 824 11.12 24.16 -28.34
CA PHE A 824 11.33 24.03 -29.78
C PHE A 824 10.20 24.69 -30.57
N THR A 825 10.54 25.28 -31.71
CA THR A 825 9.55 25.72 -32.69
C THR A 825 8.92 24.53 -33.41
N ASN A 826 7.73 24.74 -33.99
CA ASN A 826 7.05 23.70 -34.78
C ASN A 826 7.90 23.18 -35.95
N GLU A 827 8.70 24.04 -36.59
CA GLU A 827 9.56 23.64 -37.71
C GLU A 827 10.77 22.83 -37.25
N GLU A 828 11.39 23.20 -36.11
CA GLU A 828 12.46 22.42 -35.50
C GLU A 828 11.97 21.02 -35.08
N LEU A 829 10.79 20.91 -34.48
CA LEU A 829 10.23 19.60 -34.10
C LEU A 829 9.93 18.72 -35.32
N LYS A 830 9.39 19.30 -36.40
CA LYS A 830 9.20 18.57 -37.67
C LYS A 830 10.54 18.09 -38.23
N GLU A 831 11.58 18.91 -38.16
CA GLU A 831 12.94 18.53 -38.56
C GLU A 831 13.48 17.39 -37.68
N ILE A 832 13.36 17.51 -36.36
CA ILE A 832 13.79 16.48 -35.40
C ILE A 832 13.11 15.14 -35.66
N ILE A 833 11.77 15.14 -35.81
CA ILE A 833 10.99 13.93 -36.10
C ILE A 833 11.45 13.31 -37.42
N LYS A 834 11.59 14.13 -38.46
CA LYS A 834 12.06 13.66 -39.76
C LYS A 834 13.44 13.01 -39.67
N ILE A 835 14.40 13.64 -39.00
CA ILE A 835 15.76 13.10 -38.83
C ILE A 835 15.72 11.76 -38.07
N ALA A 836 14.90 11.65 -37.03
CA ALA A 836 14.71 10.40 -36.28
C ALA A 836 14.15 9.29 -37.16
N HIS A 837 13.05 9.57 -37.88
CA HIS A 837 12.41 8.58 -38.75
C HIS A 837 13.28 8.16 -39.95
N ASP A 838 14.02 9.09 -40.56
CA ASP A 838 14.97 8.78 -41.65
C ASP A 838 16.08 7.80 -41.20
N ASN A 839 16.34 7.70 -39.90
CA ASN A 839 17.29 6.77 -39.29
C ASN A 839 16.62 5.62 -38.52
N GLY A 840 15.30 5.48 -38.64
CA GLY A 840 14.51 4.43 -38.01
C GLY A 840 14.40 4.56 -36.48
N THR A 841 14.68 5.73 -35.90
CA THR A 841 14.57 6.00 -34.47
C THR A 841 13.16 6.51 -34.15
N LYS A 842 12.51 5.94 -33.12
CA LYS A 842 11.17 6.37 -32.67
C LYS A 842 11.25 7.62 -31.80
N VAL A 843 10.25 8.48 -31.85
CA VAL A 843 10.19 9.74 -31.09
C VAL A 843 9.15 9.65 -29.99
N VAL A 844 9.54 10.05 -28.78
CA VAL A 844 8.70 10.05 -27.59
C VAL A 844 8.62 11.44 -26.98
N PHE A 845 7.42 11.97 -26.77
CA PHE A 845 7.21 13.26 -26.10
C PHE A 845 6.76 13.11 -24.64
N ASN A 846 7.41 13.83 -23.73
CA ASN A 846 6.84 14.14 -22.42
C ASN A 846 6.00 15.42 -22.54
N GLU A 847 4.68 15.29 -22.54
CA GLU A 847 3.77 16.43 -22.71
C GLU A 847 3.34 17.06 -21.38
N SER A 848 3.84 16.57 -20.24
CA SER A 848 3.38 16.95 -18.90
C SER A 848 3.44 18.45 -18.66
N VAL A 849 4.56 19.11 -19.02
CA VAL A 849 4.73 20.57 -18.85
C VAL A 849 3.69 21.36 -19.65
N TYR A 850 3.44 20.98 -20.90
CA TYR A 850 2.46 21.67 -21.74
C TYR A 850 1.04 21.43 -21.22
N PHE A 851 0.74 20.18 -20.86
CA PHE A 851 -0.55 19.77 -20.32
C PHE A 851 -0.91 20.55 -19.06
N HIS A 852 0.02 20.71 -18.12
CA HIS A 852 -0.22 21.49 -16.90
C HIS A 852 -0.51 22.96 -17.16
N ASN A 853 0.14 23.54 -18.16
CA ASN A 853 -0.04 24.95 -18.51
C ASN A 853 -1.30 25.23 -19.35
N LYS A 854 -1.73 24.28 -20.19
CA LYS A 854 -2.76 24.49 -21.22
C LYS A 854 -4.00 23.61 -21.06
N LYS A 855 -3.95 22.57 -20.23
CA LYS A 855 -4.95 21.48 -20.11
C LYS A 855 -5.26 20.81 -21.45
N LYS A 856 -4.25 20.75 -22.32
CA LYS A 856 -4.31 20.19 -23.67
C LYS A 856 -2.99 19.53 -24.00
N LEU A 857 -2.99 18.69 -25.02
CA LEU A 857 -1.77 18.07 -25.54
C LEU A 857 -1.13 18.95 -26.59
N PHE A 858 0.19 19.13 -26.48
CA PHE A 858 1.03 19.81 -27.46
C PHE A 858 0.81 19.19 -28.84
N SER A 859 0.85 17.85 -28.92
CA SER A 859 0.73 17.13 -30.18
C SER A 859 -0.58 17.44 -30.91
N LYS A 860 -1.67 17.60 -30.15
CA LYS A 860 -2.98 17.94 -30.70
C LYS A 860 -3.10 19.41 -31.10
N ASP A 861 -2.65 20.33 -30.26
CA ASP A 861 -2.78 21.77 -30.51
C ASP A 861 -1.91 22.22 -31.70
N HIS A 862 -0.76 21.58 -31.91
CA HIS A 862 0.20 21.96 -32.96
C HIS A 862 0.15 21.03 -34.19
N GLY A 863 -0.56 19.90 -34.12
CA GLY A 863 -0.63 18.91 -35.20
C GLY A 863 0.71 18.21 -35.48
N ILE A 864 1.57 18.10 -34.47
CA ILE A 864 2.88 17.46 -34.55
C ILE A 864 2.81 16.16 -33.75
N ILE A 865 2.82 15.02 -34.44
CA ILE A 865 2.50 13.72 -33.84
C ILE A 865 3.78 12.88 -33.67
N PRO A 866 4.22 12.57 -32.44
CA PRO A 866 5.30 11.62 -32.18
C PRO A 866 4.83 10.16 -32.32
N ASP A 867 5.75 9.19 -32.27
CA ASP A 867 5.40 7.75 -32.24
C ASP A 867 4.74 7.36 -30.91
N ALA A 868 5.16 8.00 -29.81
CA ALA A 868 4.53 7.89 -28.51
C ALA A 868 4.61 9.22 -27.74
N SER A 869 3.72 9.40 -26.76
CA SER A 869 3.78 10.50 -25.82
C SER A 869 3.27 10.04 -24.46
N TYR A 870 3.53 10.83 -23.42
CA TYR A 870 2.87 10.64 -22.14
C TYR A 870 2.63 11.96 -21.43
N ILE A 871 1.67 11.93 -20.50
CA ILE A 871 1.48 12.97 -19.50
C ILE A 871 1.52 12.36 -18.12
N HIS A 872 2.23 13.01 -17.21
CA HIS A 872 2.09 12.79 -15.77
C HIS A 872 1.32 13.96 -15.18
N ILE A 873 0.21 13.65 -14.52
CA ILE A 873 -0.73 14.67 -14.05
C ILE A 873 -0.33 15.04 -12.63
N ALA A 874 -0.44 14.11 -11.68
CA ALA A 874 -0.06 14.32 -10.29
C ALA A 874 -0.11 13.00 -9.52
N GLY A 875 0.60 12.95 -8.40
CA GLY A 875 0.55 11.82 -7.47
C GLY A 875 0.90 10.51 -8.16
N GLN A 876 -0.07 9.60 -8.24
CA GLN A 876 0.06 8.23 -8.77
C GLN A 876 -0.74 8.03 -10.08
N ILE A 877 -0.64 8.95 -11.05
CA ILE A 877 -1.22 8.70 -12.39
C ILE A 877 -0.47 9.40 -13.52
N GLY A 878 -0.03 8.58 -14.46
CA GLY A 878 0.48 8.94 -15.77
C GLY A 878 -0.29 8.21 -16.86
N ILE A 879 -0.32 8.79 -18.05
CA ILE A 879 -1.05 8.28 -19.20
C ILE A 879 -0.09 8.25 -20.37
N CYS A 880 0.25 7.04 -20.82
CA CYS A 880 1.01 6.82 -22.04
C CYS A 880 0.04 6.72 -23.21
N MET A 881 0.41 7.34 -24.32
CA MET A 881 -0.36 7.44 -25.55
C MET A 881 0.56 7.03 -26.71
N LEU A 882 0.18 5.98 -27.44
CA LEU A 882 1.05 5.36 -28.44
C LEU A 882 0.33 5.26 -29.78
N GLN A 883 1.11 5.27 -30.86
CA GLN A 883 0.63 4.80 -32.16
C GLN A 883 0.54 3.27 -32.18
N GLU A 884 -0.40 2.74 -32.96
CA GLU A 884 -0.62 1.28 -33.12
C GLU A 884 0.67 0.53 -33.49
N GLU A 885 1.52 1.12 -34.33
CA GLU A 885 2.78 0.49 -34.77
C GLU A 885 3.78 0.24 -33.64
N VAL A 886 3.76 1.07 -32.58
CA VAL A 886 4.64 0.94 -31.41
C VAL A 886 3.91 0.39 -30.19
N TYR A 887 2.59 0.28 -30.23
CA TYR A 887 1.76 -0.22 -29.12
C TYR A 887 1.85 -1.74 -28.97
N GLU A 888 2.26 -2.20 -27.80
CA GLU A 888 2.29 -3.63 -27.46
C GLU A 888 1.33 -3.97 -26.33
N SER A 889 0.18 -4.52 -26.73
CA SER A 889 -0.92 -4.92 -25.85
C SER A 889 -0.56 -5.96 -24.78
N ARG A 890 0.50 -6.77 -25.00
CA ARG A 890 0.93 -7.83 -24.08
C ARG A 890 2.46 -8.02 -24.12
N PRO A 891 3.12 -8.23 -22.97
CA PRO A 891 2.60 -8.44 -21.62
C PRO A 891 2.48 -7.15 -20.77
N LEU A 892 2.58 -5.97 -21.39
CA LEU A 892 2.37 -4.69 -20.74
C LEU A 892 0.88 -4.56 -20.41
N MET A 893 0.51 -4.86 -19.16
CA MET A 893 -0.88 -4.71 -18.73
C MET A 893 -1.29 -3.24 -18.89
N MET A 894 -2.56 -3.02 -19.26
CA MET A 894 -3.15 -1.68 -19.40
C MET A 894 -2.86 -0.82 -18.17
N ILE A 895 -2.96 -1.44 -16.99
CA ILE A 895 -2.90 -0.77 -15.70
C ILE A 895 -1.47 -0.78 -15.15
N SER A 896 -1.02 0.38 -14.69
CA SER A 896 0.31 0.63 -14.09
C SER A 896 0.61 -0.33 -12.96
N THR A 897 -0.21 -0.26 -11.93
CA THR A 897 0.08 -0.86 -10.66
C THR A 897 -1.18 -1.38 -9.99
N TRP A 898 -0.97 -1.99 -8.84
CA TRP A 898 -1.92 -2.82 -8.12
C TRP A 898 -2.81 -1.94 -7.21
N ASP A 899 -2.86 -0.64 -7.50
CA ASP A 899 -3.06 0.44 -6.53
C ASP A 899 -3.76 1.64 -7.22
N GLY A 900 -4.64 2.35 -6.52
CA GLY A 900 -4.95 3.80 -6.65
C GLY A 900 -5.45 4.43 -7.97
N ASP A 901 -5.24 3.80 -9.13
CA ASP A 901 -5.31 4.46 -10.44
C ASP A 901 -6.71 5.02 -10.73
N ALA A 902 -7.79 4.32 -10.36
CA ALA A 902 -9.17 4.80 -10.56
C ALA A 902 -9.45 6.12 -9.86
N TYR A 903 -9.00 6.24 -8.60
CA TYR A 903 -9.18 7.47 -7.84
C TYR A 903 -8.31 8.60 -8.40
N ALA A 904 -7.04 8.33 -8.68
CA ALA A 904 -6.12 9.31 -9.25
C ALA A 904 -6.57 9.77 -10.65
N LEU A 905 -7.11 8.87 -11.46
CA LEU A 905 -7.63 9.16 -12.80
C LEU A 905 -8.93 9.97 -12.73
N SER A 906 -9.85 9.65 -11.81
CA SER A 906 -11.06 10.44 -11.56
C SER A 906 -10.71 11.89 -11.16
N GLN A 907 -9.71 12.03 -10.30
CA GLN A 907 -9.11 13.31 -9.94
C GLN A 907 -8.56 14.03 -11.18
N ALA A 908 -7.75 13.35 -12.00
CA ALA A 908 -7.19 13.91 -13.21
C ALA A 908 -8.25 14.40 -14.22
N VAL A 909 -9.38 13.69 -14.36
CA VAL A 909 -10.50 14.16 -15.20
C VAL A 909 -11.16 15.40 -14.59
N SER A 910 -11.36 15.42 -13.28
CA SER A 910 -11.89 16.60 -12.58
C SER A 910 -11.01 17.84 -12.78
N TYR A 911 -9.68 17.65 -12.84
CA TYR A 911 -8.74 18.72 -13.21
C TYR A 911 -9.01 19.29 -14.59
N LEU A 912 -9.15 18.40 -15.58
CA LEU A 912 -9.37 18.76 -16.98
C LEU A 912 -10.65 19.56 -17.17
N GLU A 913 -11.71 19.18 -16.46
CA GLU A 913 -13.04 19.80 -16.56
C GLU A 913 -13.17 21.11 -15.76
N SER A 914 -12.24 21.38 -14.83
CA SER A 914 -12.27 22.61 -14.03
C SER A 914 -11.95 23.89 -14.84
N PRO A 915 -12.51 25.07 -14.49
CA PRO A 915 -12.32 26.31 -15.24
C PRO A 915 -10.84 26.68 -15.48
N ALA A 916 -10.55 27.21 -16.67
CA ALA A 916 -9.18 27.57 -17.09
C ALA A 916 -8.55 28.69 -16.24
N ASP A 917 -9.38 29.53 -15.59
CA ASP A 917 -8.93 30.66 -14.75
C ASP A 917 -8.51 30.22 -13.35
N ALA A 918 -8.66 28.94 -13.00
CA ALA A 918 -8.03 28.33 -11.84
C ALA A 918 -6.50 28.17 -12.01
N LYS A 919 -5.85 29.05 -12.78
CA LYS A 919 -4.40 29.10 -12.99
C LYS A 919 -3.73 29.34 -11.65
N LYS A 920 -3.03 28.32 -11.18
CA LYS A 920 -2.26 28.30 -9.94
C LYS A 920 -0.82 27.99 -10.35
N GLU A 921 0.12 28.83 -9.91
CA GLU A 921 1.52 28.82 -10.40
C GLU A 921 2.16 27.43 -10.29
N PHE A 922 2.64 26.91 -11.43
CA PHE A 922 3.46 25.71 -11.48
C PHE A 922 4.92 26.08 -11.25
N LYS A 923 5.59 25.44 -10.28
CA LYS A 923 7.05 25.41 -10.20
C LYS A 923 7.60 24.22 -10.97
N ILE A 924 8.62 24.46 -11.79
CA ILE A 924 9.36 23.43 -12.53
C ILE A 924 9.96 22.42 -11.53
N ILE A 925 9.91 21.12 -11.85
CA ILE A 925 10.39 20.01 -11.00
C ILE A 925 11.85 20.20 -10.55
N ASN A 926 12.65 20.95 -11.33
CA ASN A 926 14.05 21.23 -11.04
C ASN A 926 14.30 22.13 -9.81
N ASP A 927 13.27 22.71 -9.17
CA ASP A 927 13.47 23.81 -8.23
C ASP A 927 12.99 23.58 -6.78
N THR A 928 12.85 22.33 -6.36
CA THR A 928 12.59 22.00 -4.95
C THR A 928 13.72 21.20 -4.33
N SER A 929 14.80 21.89 -3.98
CA SER A 929 15.53 21.54 -2.76
C SER A 929 14.66 21.98 -1.56
N TYR A 930 13.89 21.06 -0.99
CA TYR A 930 13.24 21.34 0.30
C TYR A 930 14.30 21.33 1.39
N ALA A 931 14.96 22.47 1.59
CA ALA A 931 15.71 22.72 2.81
C ALA A 931 14.72 22.93 3.95
N PHE A 932 14.37 21.88 4.69
CA PHE A 932 13.72 22.01 5.98
C PHE A 932 14.70 22.69 6.96
N THR A 933 14.63 24.02 7.06
CA THR A 933 15.09 24.72 8.26
C THR A 933 13.94 24.70 9.26
N LEU A 934 13.89 23.67 10.09
CA LEU A 934 13.12 23.73 11.34
C LEU A 934 13.72 24.85 12.19
N LYS A 935 13.08 26.03 12.20
CA LYS A 935 13.27 26.98 13.30
C LYS A 935 12.61 26.35 14.52
N ALA A 936 13.42 25.76 15.39
CA ALA A 936 12.97 25.33 16.70
C ALA A 936 12.30 26.52 17.44
N PRO A 937 11.15 26.32 18.10
CA PRO A 937 10.57 27.32 18.98
C PRO A 937 11.59 27.71 20.06
N SER A 938 11.82 29.01 20.21
CA SER A 938 12.67 29.58 21.26
C SER A 938 12.02 29.37 22.63
N ILE A 939 12.19 28.21 23.26
CA ILE A 939 11.65 27.91 24.60
C ILE A 939 12.73 27.74 25.68
N PHE A 940 14.03 27.78 25.34
CA PHE A 940 15.08 27.80 26.38
C PHE A 940 16.09 28.90 26.11
N GLY A 941 15.88 30.04 26.78
CA GLY A 941 16.91 31.07 26.94
C GLY A 941 18.00 30.58 27.88
N ASN A 942 19.23 30.44 27.39
CA ASN A 942 20.29 31.38 27.72
C ASN A 942 21.54 31.09 26.89
N GLN A 943 22.19 32.19 26.52
CA GLN A 943 23.37 32.25 25.67
C GLN A 943 24.60 31.63 26.34
N THR A 944 25.58 31.33 25.49
CA THR A 944 27.02 31.14 25.76
C THR A 944 27.49 29.74 26.15
N SER A 945 27.75 28.91 25.14
CA SER A 945 29.11 28.38 24.88
C SER A 945 29.15 27.57 23.59
N LYS A 946 30.31 27.65 22.93
CA LYS A 946 30.55 27.34 21.53
C LYS A 946 30.87 25.86 21.30
N LYS A 947 30.49 25.41 20.10
CA LYS A 947 30.91 24.23 19.32
C LYS A 947 30.23 22.89 19.62
N TRP A 948 29.40 22.47 18.67
CA TRP A 948 29.38 21.10 18.18
C TRP A 948 29.48 21.10 16.66
N TYR A 949 30.26 20.15 16.15
CA TYR A 949 30.53 19.92 14.74
C TYR A 949 29.36 19.15 14.13
N PHE A 950 28.80 19.65 13.04
CA PHE A 950 28.60 18.96 11.75
C PHE A 950 28.39 20.07 10.71
N THR A 951 29.21 20.10 9.67
CA THR A 951 28.98 20.94 8.48
C THR A 951 28.76 20.02 7.30
N CYS A 952 27.48 19.90 6.92
CA CYS A 952 27.02 19.72 5.54
C CYS A 952 27.47 20.88 4.65
#